data_AF-A0A800JDC1-F1
#
_entry.id   AF-A0A800JDC1-F1
#
_cell.length_a   1.000
_cell.length_b   1.000
_cell.length_c   1.000
_cell.angle_alpha   90.00
_cell.angle_beta   90.00
_cell.angle_gamma   90.00
#
_symmetry.space_group_name_H-M   'P 1'
#
loop_
_entity.id
_entity.type
_entity.pdbx_description
1 polymer ?
#
loop_
_entity_poly.entity_id
_entity_poly.type
_entity_poly.pdbx_seq_one_letter_code
_entity_poly.pdbx_strand_id
1 'polypeptide(L)'
;MKWDDVEVVPPMIMMKILIVSLLLTVIGCATAQPKSPTDFRGQHPVAPMADGNLLVEAEEFLPTGEGGWAAKPWGENYYAATFANSFLSRKAFLGAGEQAEGSATIKVRVPKAGRYLVLVRYEAAYRFETQFRVRVEQKGKRVLDRLYGARKNLKIWAFSQKLKTELAWSWGASENIVWEGHDAFANLQAGEATITLITAKQSGPAAKRNVDCLLLTTDEAQVKMRIEKEKYLPLDGMLTQAGDVFLKVTNLGGDELTFAGKGAPGGGNWQQHSPYWVHLRNWPAVNVKVAAGKSSEWVEVGGAMDTLNDGQWNFTGNGKYRAEFALKEANGKLAVIAKFEGEGDLLLAGDADTRYSRRLRRREEVLYDLLAEVKKEPLRGRIPTETQIYGYTFTPGLGPKYDAAVTEFTKMFGLRDTSRKDSTYIDVRSVPTAKLAEYCKNLGARARRIRCVSLGDEIALPKPSGKNVTADFVAWLKARGLKPMDVQPTTKNWAAIAFNPSDAIKAKQPGVFYWSRRYRNHFGIQAIKQRTDILRKHLPNAGIGANFSPHYPAEHRYLGEVHKWVTIFREEGMTMPWSEDYIFQMPVATQQMNNINLDLLRAGVRGKPNMKIHYYCMPHWPGQIPDNWRRLFYGALGHGMQVVNLFEFRPVQVAYTENHCSNPETYRTVLRSFRELGQFEDIIQSGRNRPAKAAMWFSETADIWGDNHGSFAAGKRTLYTMIIHHGHQLDFVIEGDALKDYKQLYLTDRHVSQAASRAIVDWVNVGGQLIATAGAGMFDEYNQPNTVLRELFGIKAITLIVPEGKGIEMVKQDLPFAEPIDSFQYANLLGRHIVNLPNEKPMKTMPVFSVRCKIELTDQSGVRIKFKDGSTAIFKRKPKGAKGEVLYSAYLPGLSYFHPATPRIPVDRGTHAKASAHLIPPHLKVNHDAKHLSIGGHSFVDMLEGVICNRDNVEANVIDSPKGSVIILTNWGGQPSKGLVVKLPKHLKDKKMTRASGKPFQRNGGRIVLDLDVADALILR
;
A
#
# COMPACT_ATOMS: atom_id res chain seq x y z
N MET A 1 -19.03 43.89 23.42
CA MET A 1 -19.91 44.96 23.92
C MET A 1 -20.09 45.94 22.75
N LYS A 2 -21.32 46.00 22.17
CA LYS A 2 -21.97 47.00 21.27
C LYS A 2 -21.23 47.43 19.95
N TRP A 3 -21.71 47.29 18.70
CA TRP A 3 -23.00 47.64 18.01
C TRP A 3 -23.36 49.12 18.24
N ASP A 4 -23.42 50.06 17.28
CA ASP A 4 -24.04 50.08 15.96
C ASP A 4 -23.41 51.18 15.07
N ASP A 5 -23.52 51.05 13.74
CA ASP A 5 -24.18 52.07 12.89
C ASP A 5 -24.43 51.50 11.49
N VAL A 6 -25.70 51.55 11.11
CA VAL A 6 -26.31 51.05 9.87
C VAL A 6 -26.88 52.26 9.13
N GLU A 7 -26.70 52.34 7.81
CA GLU A 7 -27.83 52.72 6.95
C GLU A 7 -27.70 52.20 5.53
N VAL A 8 -28.87 51.91 4.98
CA VAL A 8 -29.23 51.06 3.84
C VAL A 8 -29.65 51.93 2.67
N VAL A 9 -29.34 51.54 1.43
CA VAL A 9 -30.13 51.93 0.24
C VAL A 9 -30.34 50.72 -0.69
N PRO A 10 -31.54 50.50 -1.28
CA PRO A 10 -31.98 49.23 -1.91
C PRO A 10 -31.90 49.24 -3.47
N PRO A 11 -32.28 48.13 -4.16
CA PRO A 11 -31.85 47.79 -5.52
C PRO A 11 -32.90 48.04 -6.61
N MET A 12 -32.47 48.32 -7.86
CA MET A 12 -32.88 47.62 -9.10
C MET A 12 -32.49 48.37 -10.39
N ILE A 13 -32.02 47.57 -11.36
CA ILE A 13 -32.37 47.58 -12.80
C ILE A 13 -31.49 48.39 -13.82
N MET A 14 -30.87 47.56 -14.68
CA MET A 14 -30.68 47.67 -16.14
C MET A 14 -29.54 48.50 -16.77
N MET A 15 -28.68 47.72 -17.43
CA MET A 15 -28.45 47.79 -18.89
C MET A 15 -27.48 48.86 -19.38
N LYS A 16 -26.22 48.44 -19.59
CA LYS A 16 -25.35 48.78 -20.75
C LYS A 16 -23.89 48.37 -20.48
N ILE A 17 -23.57 47.08 -20.59
CA ILE A 17 -22.26 46.60 -21.11
C ILE A 17 -22.52 45.23 -21.77
N LEU A 18 -23.18 45.26 -22.92
CA LEU A 18 -23.19 44.17 -23.89
C LEU A 18 -22.85 44.83 -25.23
N ILE A 19 -22.05 44.16 -26.07
CA ILE A 19 -21.51 44.62 -27.37
C ILE A 19 -20.11 45.26 -27.25
N VAL A 20 -19.07 44.44 -27.01
CA VAL A 20 -17.82 44.34 -27.81
C VAL A 20 -17.12 43.04 -27.35
N SER A 21 -17.59 41.89 -27.84
CA SER A 21 -16.88 40.58 -27.77
C SER A 21 -17.54 39.57 -28.73
N LEU A 22 -17.83 40.02 -29.95
CA LEU A 22 -18.35 39.16 -31.01
C LEU A 22 -17.55 39.47 -32.27
N LEU A 23 -16.48 38.70 -32.51
CA LEU A 23 -15.86 38.39 -33.82
C LEU A 23 -14.47 37.78 -33.62
N LEU A 24 -14.46 36.50 -33.22
CA LEU A 24 -13.42 35.51 -33.52
C LEU A 24 -14.09 34.14 -33.45
N THR A 25 -14.90 33.84 -34.46
CA THR A 25 -15.46 32.51 -34.72
C THR A 25 -14.35 31.58 -35.19
N VAL A 26 -13.53 31.10 -34.25
CA VAL A 26 -12.91 29.79 -34.39
C VAL A 26 -14.03 28.78 -34.16
N ILE A 27 -14.28 27.91 -35.13
CA ILE A 27 -15.23 26.79 -35.03
C ILE A 27 -14.68 25.83 -33.97
N GLY A 28 -14.95 26.12 -32.70
CA GLY A 28 -14.69 25.26 -31.56
C GLY A 28 -15.92 24.40 -31.33
N CYS A 29 -15.76 23.08 -31.37
CA CYS A 29 -16.75 22.17 -30.80
C CYS A 29 -17.07 22.64 -29.38
N ALA A 30 -18.34 23.00 -29.12
CA ALA A 30 -18.82 23.21 -27.77
C ALA A 30 -18.53 21.92 -26.98
N THR A 31 -17.60 21.98 -26.02
CA THR A 31 -17.32 20.84 -25.14
C THR A 31 -18.59 20.58 -24.33
N ALA A 32 -19.22 19.42 -24.54
CA ALA A 32 -20.42 19.05 -23.80
C ALA A 32 -20.11 19.05 -22.29
N GLN A 33 -20.93 19.76 -21.50
CA GLN A 33 -20.67 19.88 -20.06
C GLN A 33 -20.97 18.57 -19.32
N PRO A 34 -20.17 18.20 -18.31
CA PRO A 34 -20.45 17.06 -17.46
C PRO A 34 -21.86 17.12 -16.87
N LYS A 35 -22.48 15.96 -16.67
CA LYS A 35 -23.77 15.84 -15.95
C LYS A 35 -23.58 15.04 -14.67
N SER A 36 -24.31 15.38 -13.62
CA SER A 36 -24.44 14.47 -12.48
C SER A 36 -25.23 13.22 -12.90
N PRO A 37 -25.05 12.07 -12.22
CA PRO A 37 -25.81 10.87 -12.56
C PRO A 37 -27.33 11.06 -12.48
N THR A 38 -27.80 11.79 -11.45
CA THR A 38 -29.22 12.12 -11.28
C THR A 38 -29.74 13.03 -12.39
N ASP A 39 -28.95 14.02 -12.83
CA ASP A 39 -29.34 14.92 -13.93
C ASP A 39 -29.32 14.22 -15.29
N PHE A 40 -28.45 13.23 -15.48
CA PHE A 40 -28.44 12.42 -16.68
C PHE A 40 -29.76 11.64 -16.83
N ARG A 41 -30.20 10.97 -15.76
CA ARG A 41 -31.40 10.13 -15.77
C ARG A 41 -32.69 10.95 -15.79
N GLY A 42 -32.77 11.99 -14.97
CA GLY A 42 -34.01 12.76 -14.77
C GLY A 42 -35.18 11.86 -14.37
N GLN A 43 -36.27 11.92 -15.13
CA GLN A 43 -37.49 11.12 -14.90
C GLN A 43 -37.62 9.91 -15.85
N HIS A 44 -36.63 9.66 -16.71
CA HIS A 44 -36.69 8.59 -17.70
C HIS A 44 -36.37 7.24 -17.07
N PRO A 45 -37.08 6.15 -17.44
CA PRO A 45 -36.73 4.82 -16.96
C PRO A 45 -35.40 4.33 -17.57
N VAL A 46 -34.70 3.45 -16.84
CA VAL A 46 -33.56 2.70 -17.39
C VAL A 46 -34.04 1.81 -18.53
N ALA A 47 -33.37 1.91 -19.67
CA ALA A 47 -33.66 1.12 -20.86
C ALA A 47 -32.88 -0.22 -20.85
N PRO A 48 -33.42 -1.28 -21.48
CA PRO A 48 -32.70 -2.54 -21.62
C PRO A 48 -31.49 -2.39 -22.55
N MET A 49 -30.41 -3.11 -22.22
CA MET A 49 -29.29 -3.36 -23.11
C MET A 49 -29.72 -4.22 -24.30
N ALA A 50 -28.87 -4.31 -25.33
CA ALA A 50 -29.16 -5.05 -26.55
C ALA A 50 -29.45 -6.56 -26.32
N ASP A 51 -28.87 -7.14 -25.27
CA ASP A 51 -29.08 -8.53 -24.85
C ASP A 51 -30.36 -8.73 -23.99
N GLY A 52 -31.10 -7.64 -23.70
CA GLY A 52 -32.30 -7.64 -22.88
C GLY A 52 -32.05 -7.50 -21.38
N ASN A 53 -30.80 -7.43 -20.94
CA ASN A 53 -30.47 -7.16 -19.54
C ASN A 53 -30.77 -5.71 -19.17
N LEU A 54 -31.06 -5.47 -17.88
CA LEU A 54 -31.16 -4.12 -17.33
C LEU A 54 -30.00 -3.90 -16.38
N LEU A 55 -29.02 -3.10 -16.79
CA LEU A 55 -27.95 -2.58 -15.92
C LEU A 55 -28.41 -1.26 -15.34
N VAL A 56 -28.60 -1.23 -14.03
CA VAL A 56 -29.13 -0.09 -13.26
C VAL A 56 -28.00 0.42 -12.37
N GLU A 57 -27.37 1.52 -12.77
CA GLU A 57 -26.32 2.16 -11.97
C GLU A 57 -26.95 2.76 -10.70
N ALA A 58 -26.39 2.47 -9.52
CA ALA A 58 -27.06 2.81 -8.26
C ALA A 58 -27.06 4.32 -8.00
N GLU A 59 -26.02 5.04 -8.44
CA GLU A 59 -25.90 6.49 -8.30
C GLU A 59 -26.99 7.27 -9.06
N GLU A 60 -27.74 6.63 -9.97
CA GLU A 60 -28.86 7.25 -10.69
C GLU A 60 -30.20 7.17 -9.93
N PHE A 61 -30.27 6.44 -8.81
CA PHE A 61 -31.48 6.38 -7.99
C PHE A 61 -31.80 7.75 -7.38
N LEU A 62 -33.09 8.09 -7.31
CA LEU A 62 -33.58 9.32 -6.71
C LEU A 62 -33.88 9.09 -5.22
N PRO A 63 -33.11 9.69 -4.28
CA PRO A 63 -33.39 9.59 -2.85
C PRO A 63 -34.73 10.25 -2.49
N THR A 64 -35.45 9.66 -1.55
CA THR A 64 -36.67 10.21 -0.97
C THR A 64 -36.45 10.45 0.52
N GLY A 65 -36.58 11.70 0.97
CA GLY A 65 -36.35 12.12 2.36
C GLY A 65 -34.93 12.64 2.64
N GLU A 66 -34.76 13.40 3.72
CA GLU A 66 -33.46 13.95 4.14
C GLU A 66 -32.65 12.92 4.93
N GLY A 67 -31.32 12.86 4.71
CA GLY A 67 -30.37 12.10 5.54
C GLY A 67 -30.15 10.62 5.19
N GLY A 68 -30.71 10.14 4.07
CA GLY A 68 -30.61 8.74 3.61
C GLY A 68 -29.48 8.48 2.58
N TRP A 69 -29.88 8.03 1.39
CA TRP A 69 -29.00 7.71 0.27
C TRP A 69 -28.48 8.96 -0.45
N ALA A 70 -27.26 8.89 -0.97
CA ALA A 70 -26.68 9.93 -1.83
C ALA A 70 -25.73 9.32 -2.86
N ALA A 71 -25.76 9.83 -4.09
CA ALA A 71 -24.77 9.52 -5.12
C ALA A 71 -23.39 10.07 -4.70
N LYS A 72 -22.35 9.27 -4.88
CA LYS A 72 -20.97 9.61 -4.48
C LYS A 72 -19.95 9.11 -5.49
N PRO A 73 -18.80 9.80 -5.63
CA PRO A 73 -17.73 9.37 -6.51
C PRO A 73 -16.90 8.24 -5.90
N TRP A 74 -16.37 7.36 -6.75
CA TRP A 74 -15.37 6.37 -6.38
C TRP A 74 -14.14 7.03 -5.75
N GLY A 75 -13.57 6.40 -4.73
CA GLY A 75 -12.55 6.98 -3.86
C GLY A 75 -13.07 7.44 -2.50
N GLU A 76 -14.38 7.72 -2.38
CA GLU A 76 -15.06 7.96 -1.09
C GLU A 76 -15.66 6.70 -0.45
N ASN A 77 -15.79 5.62 -1.23
CA ASN A 77 -16.18 4.29 -0.77
C ASN A 77 -15.03 3.57 -0.03
N TYR A 78 -15.28 2.39 0.51
CA TYR A 78 -14.26 1.66 1.26
C TYR A 78 -13.16 1.11 0.33
N TYR A 79 -13.52 0.58 -0.83
CA TYR A 79 -12.57 -0.15 -1.68
C TYR A 79 -12.29 0.65 -2.94
N ALA A 80 -11.19 1.41 -2.95
CA ALA A 80 -10.75 2.19 -4.09
C ALA A 80 -9.22 2.14 -4.25
N ALA A 81 -8.73 1.25 -5.11
CA ALA A 81 -7.30 1.09 -5.34
C ALA A 81 -6.99 0.88 -6.83
N THR A 82 -5.70 0.91 -7.16
CA THR A 82 -5.19 0.65 -8.51
C THR A 82 -5.24 -0.82 -8.91
N PHE A 83 -5.62 -1.73 -8.02
CA PHE A 83 -5.66 -3.16 -8.32
C PHE A 83 -6.70 -3.88 -7.44
N ALA A 84 -6.81 -5.18 -7.70
CA ALA A 84 -7.64 -6.15 -7.00
C ALA A 84 -9.16 -5.90 -7.14
N ASN A 85 -9.97 -6.37 -6.18
CA ASN A 85 -11.42 -6.24 -6.17
C ASN A 85 -11.88 -4.88 -5.57
N SER A 86 -11.58 -3.78 -6.27
CA SER A 86 -11.80 -2.41 -5.78
C SER A 86 -12.40 -1.43 -6.79
N PHE A 87 -12.90 -1.92 -7.93
CA PHE A 87 -13.45 -1.08 -9.00
C PHE A 87 -14.97 -1.04 -8.97
N LEU A 88 -15.55 0.12 -9.26
CA LEU A 88 -16.99 0.37 -9.33
C LEU A 88 -17.41 0.69 -10.77
N SER A 89 -18.61 0.27 -11.16
CA SER A 89 -19.20 0.68 -12.44
C SER A 89 -19.31 2.20 -12.45
N ARG A 90 -18.92 2.85 -13.56
CA ARG A 90 -18.96 4.32 -13.73
C ARG A 90 -18.21 5.11 -12.69
N LYS A 91 -17.33 4.47 -11.90
CA LYS A 91 -16.61 5.13 -10.80
C LYS A 91 -17.55 5.95 -9.90
N ALA A 92 -18.75 5.45 -9.64
CA ALA A 92 -19.73 6.08 -8.76
C ALA A 92 -20.51 5.01 -7.99
N PHE A 93 -21.23 5.42 -6.95
CA PHE A 93 -22.08 4.54 -6.15
C PHE A 93 -23.17 5.32 -5.44
N LEU A 94 -24.17 4.59 -4.93
CA LEU A 94 -25.13 5.12 -3.97
C LEU A 94 -24.72 4.76 -2.54
N GLY A 95 -24.41 5.78 -1.76
CA GLY A 95 -23.92 5.66 -0.38
C GLY A 95 -24.98 6.02 0.65
N ALA A 96 -25.07 5.25 1.73
CA ALA A 96 -25.85 5.59 2.91
C ALA A 96 -25.07 5.30 4.20
N GLY A 97 -25.29 6.13 5.23
CA GLY A 97 -24.69 5.95 6.55
C GLY A 97 -25.08 4.61 7.18
N GLU A 98 -24.27 4.11 8.11
CA GLU A 98 -24.49 2.81 8.77
C GLU A 98 -25.80 2.72 9.56
N GLN A 99 -26.32 3.85 10.05
CA GLN A 99 -27.61 3.94 10.75
C GLN A 99 -28.66 4.78 10.01
N ALA A 100 -28.41 5.10 8.74
CA ALA A 100 -29.34 5.90 7.95
C ALA A 100 -30.67 5.15 7.74
N GLU A 101 -31.77 5.89 7.74
CA GLU A 101 -33.12 5.42 7.42
C GLU A 101 -33.63 6.25 6.24
N GLY A 102 -34.15 5.60 5.21
CA GLY A 102 -34.59 6.28 4.00
C GLY A 102 -34.71 5.34 2.82
N SER A 103 -35.19 5.88 1.69
CA SER A 103 -35.31 5.13 0.45
C SER A 103 -34.77 5.90 -0.74
N ALA A 104 -34.42 5.19 -1.80
CA ALA A 104 -34.12 5.76 -3.10
C ALA A 104 -34.80 4.91 -4.17
N THR A 105 -35.34 5.56 -5.21
CA THR A 105 -36.18 4.89 -6.21
C THR A 105 -35.63 5.12 -7.63
N ILE A 106 -35.85 4.14 -8.50
CA ILE A 106 -35.60 4.29 -9.93
C ILE A 106 -36.65 3.51 -10.73
N LYS A 107 -36.99 4.00 -11.92
CA LYS A 107 -37.87 3.29 -12.85
C LYS A 107 -37.03 2.53 -13.88
N VAL A 108 -37.49 1.35 -14.26
CA VAL A 108 -36.89 0.54 -15.33
C VAL A 108 -37.96 0.17 -16.36
N ARG A 109 -37.57 0.00 -17.62
CA ARG A 109 -38.45 -0.49 -18.69
C ARG A 109 -38.14 -1.94 -19.01
N VAL A 110 -38.99 -2.84 -18.52
CA VAL A 110 -38.87 -4.28 -18.73
C VAL A 110 -39.18 -4.61 -20.21
N PRO A 111 -38.25 -5.22 -20.97
CA PRO A 111 -38.43 -5.45 -22.40
C PRO A 111 -39.49 -6.51 -22.71
N LYS A 112 -39.58 -7.57 -21.90
CA LYS A 112 -40.51 -8.69 -22.08
C LYS A 112 -40.87 -9.33 -20.75
N ALA A 113 -42.03 -9.99 -20.69
CA ALA A 113 -42.41 -10.75 -19.52
C ALA A 113 -41.41 -11.90 -19.26
N GLY A 114 -41.13 -12.18 -17.99
CA GLY A 114 -40.19 -13.22 -17.60
C GLY A 114 -39.85 -13.24 -16.11
N ARG A 115 -39.09 -14.26 -15.71
CA ARG A 115 -38.51 -14.40 -14.37
C ARG A 115 -37.10 -13.82 -14.40
N TYR A 116 -36.90 -12.68 -13.77
CA TYR A 116 -35.62 -11.99 -13.73
C TYR A 116 -34.92 -12.27 -12.39
N LEU A 117 -33.65 -12.64 -12.45
CA LEU A 117 -32.75 -12.51 -11.30
C LEU A 117 -32.56 -11.02 -10.98
N VAL A 118 -32.56 -10.66 -9.70
CA VAL A 118 -32.25 -9.31 -9.24
C VAL A 118 -30.90 -9.37 -8.53
N LEU A 119 -29.83 -9.18 -9.31
CA LEU A 119 -28.47 -9.19 -8.81
C LEU A 119 -28.08 -7.79 -8.35
N VAL A 120 -27.39 -7.68 -7.21
CA VAL A 120 -26.91 -6.41 -6.66
C VAL A 120 -25.43 -6.50 -6.40
N ARG A 121 -24.67 -5.53 -6.90
CA ARG A 121 -23.23 -5.35 -6.64
C ARG A 121 -23.04 -4.28 -5.57
N TYR A 122 -22.31 -4.57 -4.51
CA TYR A 122 -22.08 -3.64 -3.39
C TYR A 122 -20.82 -4.01 -2.58
N GLU A 123 -20.41 -3.14 -1.67
CA GLU A 123 -19.29 -3.39 -0.75
C GLU A 123 -19.72 -4.13 0.53
N ALA A 124 -19.15 -5.31 0.77
CA ALA A 124 -19.38 -6.12 1.98
C ALA A 124 -18.22 -5.97 2.99
N ALA A 125 -18.37 -5.03 3.93
CA ALA A 125 -17.37 -4.77 4.97
C ALA A 125 -17.19 -5.96 5.92
N TYR A 126 -16.00 -6.57 5.93
CA TYR A 126 -15.69 -7.74 6.76
C TYR A 126 -15.91 -7.47 8.26
N ARG A 127 -16.69 -8.32 8.93
CA ARG A 127 -17.17 -8.22 10.32
C ARG A 127 -18.23 -7.16 10.59
N PHE A 128 -18.72 -6.43 9.59
CA PHE A 128 -19.75 -5.40 9.74
C PHE A 128 -21.00 -5.73 8.93
N GLU A 129 -22.18 -5.40 9.47
CA GLU A 129 -23.41 -5.43 8.68
C GLU A 129 -23.40 -4.29 7.63
N THR A 130 -23.91 -4.59 6.44
CA THR A 130 -24.09 -3.64 5.32
C THR A 130 -25.51 -3.74 4.74
N GLN A 131 -26.48 -3.98 5.61
CA GLN A 131 -27.86 -4.36 5.30
C GLN A 131 -28.68 -3.25 4.62
N PHE A 132 -29.38 -3.59 3.55
CA PHE A 132 -30.42 -2.76 2.91
C PHE A 132 -31.46 -3.67 2.25
N ARG A 133 -32.69 -3.17 2.05
CA ARG A 133 -33.72 -3.93 1.32
C ARG A 133 -33.83 -3.46 -0.11
N VAL A 134 -34.05 -4.40 -1.02
CA VAL A 134 -34.43 -4.13 -2.41
C VAL A 134 -35.88 -4.54 -2.57
N ARG A 135 -36.71 -3.58 -3.00
CA ARG A 135 -38.11 -3.81 -3.35
C ARG A 135 -38.29 -3.55 -4.84
N VAL A 136 -38.98 -4.46 -5.52
CA VAL A 136 -39.38 -4.30 -6.93
C VAL A 136 -40.89 -4.30 -6.98
N GLU A 137 -41.47 -3.25 -7.55
CA GLU A 137 -42.91 -3.04 -7.66
C GLU A 137 -43.31 -2.85 -9.13
N GLN A 138 -44.37 -3.54 -9.56
CA GLN A 138 -44.94 -3.39 -10.89
C GLN A 138 -46.46 -3.50 -10.82
N LYS A 139 -47.18 -2.56 -11.46
CA LYS A 139 -48.66 -2.51 -11.46
C LYS A 139 -49.26 -2.61 -10.05
N GLY A 140 -48.65 -1.91 -9.08
CA GLY A 140 -49.09 -1.88 -7.67
C GLY A 140 -48.79 -3.15 -6.86
N LYS A 141 -48.12 -4.15 -7.44
CA LYS A 141 -47.73 -5.39 -6.73
C LYS A 141 -46.25 -5.38 -6.40
N ARG A 142 -45.90 -5.80 -5.17
CA ARG A 142 -44.53 -6.10 -4.75
C ARG A 142 -44.15 -7.47 -5.30
N VAL A 143 -43.35 -7.49 -6.36
CA VAL A 143 -42.89 -8.73 -7.00
C VAL A 143 -41.57 -9.24 -6.41
N LEU A 144 -40.87 -8.40 -5.64
CA LEU A 144 -39.74 -8.76 -4.78
C LEU A 144 -39.68 -7.80 -3.58
N ASP A 145 -39.38 -8.32 -2.39
CA ASP A 145 -38.99 -7.52 -1.21
C ASP A 145 -37.99 -8.35 -0.37
N ARG A 146 -36.68 -8.10 -0.54
CA ARG A 146 -35.62 -8.93 0.05
C ARG A 146 -34.57 -8.09 0.75
N LEU A 147 -34.05 -8.60 1.87
CA LEU A 147 -32.89 -8.05 2.57
C LEU A 147 -31.60 -8.52 1.89
N TYR A 148 -30.77 -7.56 1.51
CA TYR A 148 -29.41 -7.73 0.98
C TYR A 148 -28.39 -7.22 2.01
N GLY A 149 -27.11 -7.55 1.82
CA GLY A 149 -26.04 -6.92 2.60
C GLY A 149 -25.87 -7.43 4.02
N ALA A 150 -26.67 -8.40 4.45
CA ALA A 150 -26.51 -9.03 5.76
C ALA A 150 -25.30 -9.97 5.76
N ARG A 151 -24.51 -9.99 6.85
CA ARG A 151 -23.29 -10.82 6.93
C ARG A 151 -23.57 -12.30 6.67
N LYS A 152 -24.71 -12.80 7.13
CA LYS A 152 -25.11 -14.21 6.98
C LYS A 152 -25.66 -14.56 5.59
N ASN A 153 -25.95 -13.60 4.72
CA ASN A 153 -26.43 -13.88 3.37
C ASN A 153 -25.31 -14.49 2.52
N LEU A 154 -25.63 -15.45 1.67
CA LEU A 154 -24.71 -15.95 0.65
C LEU A 154 -24.48 -14.88 -0.42
N LYS A 155 -23.20 -14.63 -0.72
CA LYS A 155 -22.74 -13.65 -1.70
C LYS A 155 -21.78 -14.35 -2.65
N ILE A 156 -21.67 -13.85 -3.87
CA ILE A 156 -20.70 -14.27 -4.87
C ILE A 156 -19.41 -13.48 -4.62
N TRP A 157 -18.35 -14.20 -4.29
CA TRP A 157 -17.05 -13.64 -3.97
C TRP A 157 -16.06 -13.79 -5.12
N ALA A 158 -15.14 -12.83 -5.18
CA ALA A 158 -13.98 -12.82 -6.05
C ALA A 158 -13.01 -14.00 -5.76
N PHE A 159 -11.97 -14.15 -6.57
CA PHE A 159 -10.83 -15.04 -6.38
C PHE A 159 -11.20 -16.53 -6.19
N SER A 160 -12.12 -17.03 -7.03
CA SER A 160 -12.61 -18.42 -7.03
C SER A 160 -13.24 -18.87 -5.72
N GLN A 161 -13.68 -17.94 -4.87
CA GLN A 161 -14.30 -18.27 -3.58
C GLN A 161 -15.77 -18.67 -3.72
N LYS A 162 -16.39 -18.37 -4.88
CA LYS A 162 -17.78 -18.71 -5.22
C LYS A 162 -18.76 -18.16 -4.17
N LEU A 163 -19.73 -18.96 -3.73
CA LEU A 163 -20.71 -18.57 -2.74
C LEU A 163 -20.17 -18.75 -1.32
N LYS A 164 -20.06 -17.65 -0.58
CA LYS A 164 -19.71 -17.62 0.85
C LYS A 164 -20.53 -16.53 1.55
N THR A 165 -20.67 -16.64 2.86
CA THR A 165 -21.33 -15.61 3.66
C THR A 165 -20.41 -14.41 3.91
N GLU A 166 -19.15 -14.69 4.22
CA GLU A 166 -18.15 -13.70 4.59
C GLU A 166 -16.74 -14.24 4.32
N LEU A 167 -15.79 -13.35 4.01
CA LEU A 167 -14.41 -13.72 3.73
C LEU A 167 -13.41 -12.64 4.16
N ALA A 168 -12.21 -13.09 4.55
CA ALA A 168 -11.02 -12.25 4.70
C ALA A 168 -9.84 -12.89 3.97
N TRP A 169 -9.00 -12.06 3.34
CA TRP A 169 -7.86 -12.51 2.52
C TRP A 169 -6.59 -12.67 3.36
N SER A 170 -5.62 -13.46 2.87
CA SER A 170 -4.31 -13.60 3.53
C SER A 170 -3.48 -12.30 3.54
N TRP A 171 -3.87 -11.33 2.71
CA TRP A 171 -3.36 -9.95 2.65
C TRP A 171 -4.31 -8.91 3.28
N GLY A 172 -5.40 -9.36 3.91
CA GLY A 172 -6.33 -8.52 4.68
C GLY A 172 -7.63 -8.21 3.92
N ALA A 173 -8.72 -8.07 4.66
CA ALA A 173 -10.08 -7.83 4.16
C ALA A 173 -10.29 -6.37 3.69
N SER A 174 -9.39 -5.91 2.83
CA SER A 174 -9.29 -4.53 2.34
C SER A 174 -9.89 -4.37 0.93
N GLU A 175 -10.63 -5.38 0.47
CA GLU A 175 -11.27 -5.45 -0.84
C GLU A 175 -12.40 -6.48 -0.84
N ASN A 176 -13.66 -6.05 -0.81
CA ASN A 176 -14.81 -6.96 -0.72
C ASN A 176 -16.01 -6.42 -1.50
N ILE A 177 -15.84 -6.11 -2.79
CA ILE A 177 -16.99 -5.87 -3.67
C ILE A 177 -17.57 -7.22 -4.08
N VAL A 178 -18.86 -7.39 -3.92
CA VAL A 178 -19.54 -8.68 -4.09
C VAL A 178 -20.82 -8.53 -4.87
N TRP A 179 -21.26 -9.62 -5.47
CA TRP A 179 -22.61 -9.75 -6.00
C TRP A 179 -23.49 -10.56 -5.04
N GLU A 180 -24.76 -10.20 -4.90
CA GLU A 180 -25.77 -10.97 -4.17
C GLU A 180 -27.05 -11.06 -5.01
N GLY A 181 -27.88 -12.08 -4.77
CA GLY A 181 -29.16 -12.26 -5.47
C GLY A 181 -29.16 -13.34 -6.55
N HIS A 182 -28.17 -14.26 -6.53
CA HIS A 182 -28.10 -15.42 -7.42
C HIS A 182 -29.33 -16.36 -7.34
N ASP A 183 -30.15 -16.18 -6.30
CA ASP A 183 -31.39 -16.90 -6.01
C ASP A 183 -32.59 -15.95 -5.77
N ALA A 184 -32.45 -14.65 -6.09
CA ALA A 184 -33.48 -13.65 -5.87
C ALA A 184 -34.24 -13.35 -7.17
N PHE A 185 -35.50 -13.76 -7.26
CA PHE A 185 -36.30 -13.65 -8.49
C PHE A 185 -37.44 -12.63 -8.37
N ALA A 186 -37.64 -11.86 -9.45
CA ALA A 186 -38.81 -11.02 -9.67
C ALA A 186 -39.53 -11.46 -10.96
N ASN A 187 -40.82 -11.80 -10.84
CA ASN A 187 -41.66 -12.11 -12.00
C ASN A 187 -42.23 -10.80 -12.57
N LEU A 188 -41.70 -10.38 -13.71
CA LEU A 188 -42.02 -9.09 -14.34
C LEU A 188 -42.76 -9.30 -15.65
N GLN A 189 -43.62 -8.34 -15.97
CA GLN A 189 -44.30 -8.16 -17.25
C GLN A 189 -43.59 -7.07 -18.06
N ALA A 190 -43.78 -7.07 -19.38
CA ALA A 190 -43.33 -5.98 -20.22
C ALA A 190 -43.93 -4.64 -19.76
N GLY A 191 -43.12 -3.57 -19.76
CA GLY A 191 -43.52 -2.23 -19.31
C GLY A 191 -42.70 -1.71 -18.13
N GLU A 192 -43.17 -0.65 -17.48
CA GLU A 192 -42.43 -0.02 -16.38
C GLU A 192 -42.52 -0.83 -15.08
N ALA A 193 -41.43 -0.82 -14.32
CA ALA A 193 -41.36 -1.28 -12.93
C ALA A 193 -40.53 -0.28 -12.12
N THR A 194 -40.80 -0.20 -10.81
CA THR A 194 -40.05 0.64 -9.87
C THR A 194 -39.19 -0.24 -8.99
N ILE A 195 -37.92 0.12 -8.85
CA ILE A 195 -37.00 -0.48 -7.90
C ILE A 195 -36.73 0.53 -6.78
N THR A 196 -36.82 0.08 -5.54
CA THR A 196 -36.60 0.90 -4.35
C THR A 196 -35.54 0.26 -3.45
N LEU A 197 -34.48 1.00 -3.15
CA LEU A 197 -33.50 0.67 -2.13
C LEU A 197 -33.94 1.29 -0.81
N ILE A 198 -33.98 0.51 0.27
CA ILE A 198 -34.47 0.96 1.58
C ILE A 198 -33.42 0.67 2.64
N THR A 199 -33.01 1.69 3.39
CA THR A 199 -32.20 1.53 4.59
C THR A 199 -33.06 1.57 5.85
N ALA A 200 -32.65 0.79 6.84
CA ALA A 200 -33.18 0.80 8.20
C ALA A 200 -31.99 0.81 9.18
N LYS A 201 -32.23 0.95 10.48
CA LYS A 201 -31.16 0.76 11.47
C LYS A 201 -30.56 -0.65 11.39
N GLN A 202 -29.24 -0.74 11.52
CA GLN A 202 -28.51 -2.01 11.48
C GLN A 202 -28.12 -2.46 12.88
N SER A 203 -28.14 -3.78 13.10
CA SER A 203 -27.46 -4.35 14.27
C SER A 203 -25.95 -4.08 14.21
N GLY A 204 -25.36 -3.69 15.34
CA GLY A 204 -23.93 -3.43 15.45
C GLY A 204 -23.09 -4.71 15.57
N PRO A 205 -21.84 -4.74 15.07
CA PRO A 205 -21.16 -3.65 14.34
C PRO A 205 -21.68 -3.49 12.91
N ALA A 206 -21.87 -2.24 12.47
CA ALA A 206 -22.45 -1.89 11.18
C ALA A 206 -21.53 -0.93 10.41
N ALA A 207 -21.56 -1.02 9.09
CA ALA A 207 -20.81 -0.16 8.17
C ALA A 207 -21.78 0.59 7.25
N LYS A 208 -21.29 1.68 6.65
CA LYS A 208 -21.96 2.34 5.51
C LYS A 208 -22.35 1.33 4.42
N ARG A 209 -23.47 1.58 3.74
CA ARG A 209 -23.85 0.84 2.54
C ARG A 209 -23.34 1.60 1.33
N ASN A 210 -22.57 0.93 0.49
CA ASN A 210 -22.12 1.47 -0.78
C ASN A 210 -22.56 0.49 -1.87
N VAL A 211 -23.64 0.83 -2.57
CA VAL A 211 -24.23 0.02 -3.65
C VAL A 211 -23.72 0.55 -4.98
N ASP A 212 -23.19 -0.34 -5.80
CA ASP A 212 -22.58 -0.01 -7.10
C ASP A 212 -23.63 -0.03 -8.21
N CYS A 213 -24.19 -1.20 -8.49
CA CYS A 213 -25.21 -1.36 -9.52
C CYS A 213 -26.13 -2.54 -9.24
N LEU A 214 -27.26 -2.59 -9.95
CA LEU A 214 -28.12 -3.76 -10.02
C LEU A 214 -28.13 -4.29 -11.46
N LEU A 215 -28.18 -5.61 -11.60
CA LEU A 215 -28.34 -6.29 -12.88
C LEU A 215 -29.59 -7.16 -12.83
N LEU A 216 -30.58 -6.86 -13.67
CA LEU A 216 -31.74 -7.72 -13.87
C LEU A 216 -31.53 -8.53 -15.17
N THR A 217 -31.54 -9.85 -15.05
CA THR A 217 -31.30 -10.78 -16.16
C THR A 217 -32.22 -11.99 -16.11
N THR A 218 -32.63 -12.49 -17.27
CA THR A 218 -33.32 -13.79 -17.39
C THR A 218 -32.36 -14.96 -17.62
N ASP A 219 -31.06 -14.69 -17.84
CA ASP A 219 -30.07 -15.72 -18.16
C ASP A 219 -29.41 -16.31 -16.91
N GLU A 220 -30.19 -17.12 -16.18
CA GLU A 220 -29.72 -17.83 -14.98
C GLU A 220 -28.53 -18.77 -15.28
N ALA A 221 -28.49 -19.34 -16.49
CA ALA A 221 -27.42 -20.26 -16.90
C ALA A 221 -26.07 -19.53 -17.03
N GLN A 222 -26.05 -18.34 -17.62
CA GLN A 222 -24.85 -17.53 -17.72
C GLN A 222 -24.35 -17.09 -16.34
N VAL A 223 -25.24 -16.69 -15.44
CA VAL A 223 -24.88 -16.32 -14.06
C VAL A 223 -24.20 -17.50 -13.35
N LYS A 224 -24.81 -18.69 -13.38
CA LYS A 224 -24.22 -19.91 -12.78
C LYS A 224 -22.88 -20.26 -13.41
N MET A 225 -22.79 -20.21 -14.74
CA MET A 225 -21.55 -20.50 -15.46
C MET A 225 -20.42 -19.56 -15.02
N ARG A 226 -20.69 -18.26 -14.88
CA ARG A 226 -19.71 -17.27 -14.45
C ARG A 226 -19.27 -17.47 -13.00
N ILE A 227 -20.19 -17.76 -12.09
CA ILE A 227 -19.85 -18.12 -10.69
C ILE A 227 -18.91 -19.33 -10.64
N GLU A 228 -19.13 -20.33 -11.49
CA GLU A 228 -18.35 -21.56 -11.48
C GLU A 228 -16.99 -21.44 -12.20
N LYS A 229 -16.93 -20.67 -13.30
CA LYS A 229 -15.76 -20.64 -14.20
C LYS A 229 -14.87 -19.39 -14.08
N GLU A 230 -15.41 -18.23 -13.68
CA GLU A 230 -14.59 -17.02 -13.57
C GLU A 230 -13.71 -17.06 -12.31
N LYS A 231 -12.40 -16.95 -12.52
CA LYS A 231 -11.43 -17.13 -11.43
C LYS A 231 -11.25 -15.90 -10.56
N TYR A 232 -11.47 -14.70 -11.09
CA TYR A 232 -11.07 -13.47 -10.41
C TYR A 232 -12.26 -12.63 -9.96
N LEU A 233 -13.08 -12.10 -10.88
CA LEU A 233 -14.22 -11.24 -10.57
C LEU A 233 -15.47 -11.74 -11.31
N PRO A 234 -16.22 -12.70 -10.73
CA PRO A 234 -17.41 -13.22 -11.38
C PRO A 234 -18.45 -12.13 -11.68
N LEU A 235 -19.10 -12.22 -12.85
CA LEU A 235 -20.13 -11.32 -13.37
C LEU A 235 -19.66 -9.93 -13.80
N ASP A 236 -18.53 -9.42 -13.29
CA ASP A 236 -18.00 -8.10 -13.64
C ASP A 236 -17.71 -7.94 -15.14
N GLY A 237 -17.43 -9.05 -15.85
CA GLY A 237 -17.27 -9.06 -17.31
C GLY A 237 -18.53 -8.68 -18.09
N MET A 238 -19.71 -8.69 -17.47
CA MET A 238 -20.99 -8.26 -18.05
C MET A 238 -21.18 -6.74 -18.00
N LEU A 239 -20.36 -6.03 -17.21
CA LEU A 239 -20.43 -4.59 -17.06
C LEU A 239 -19.66 -3.91 -18.21
N THR A 240 -20.36 -3.18 -19.07
CA THR A 240 -19.82 -2.44 -20.22
C THR A 240 -20.56 -1.11 -20.38
N GLN A 241 -20.12 -0.27 -21.32
CA GLN A 241 -20.85 0.95 -21.67
C GLN A 241 -21.90 0.75 -22.78
N ALA A 242 -22.40 -0.48 -22.95
CA ALA A 242 -23.36 -0.81 -24.00
C ALA A 242 -24.62 0.07 -23.93
N GLY A 243 -24.95 0.69 -25.06
CA GLY A 243 -26.12 1.54 -25.22
C GLY A 243 -25.88 3.01 -24.87
N ASP A 244 -24.69 3.38 -24.42
CA ASP A 244 -24.33 4.79 -24.14
C ASP A 244 -23.66 5.47 -25.32
N VAL A 245 -22.62 4.86 -25.89
CA VAL A 245 -21.74 5.51 -26.88
C VAL A 245 -21.99 4.96 -28.29
N PHE A 246 -22.18 5.88 -29.23
CA PHE A 246 -22.44 5.58 -30.64
C PHE A 246 -21.41 6.26 -31.53
N LEU A 247 -21.03 5.58 -32.62
CA LEU A 247 -20.06 6.01 -33.62
C LEU A 247 -20.75 6.22 -34.96
N LYS A 248 -20.45 7.35 -35.62
CA LYS A 248 -20.73 7.59 -37.03
C LYS A 248 -19.41 7.85 -37.75
N VAL A 249 -19.18 7.14 -38.86
CA VAL A 249 -17.97 7.28 -39.67
C VAL A 249 -18.33 7.88 -41.01
N THR A 250 -17.66 8.96 -41.41
CA THR A 250 -17.74 9.53 -42.75
C THR A 250 -16.45 9.26 -43.49
N ASN A 251 -16.55 8.71 -44.70
CA ASN A 251 -15.42 8.49 -45.58
C ASN A 251 -15.08 9.79 -46.31
N LEU A 252 -13.85 10.28 -46.10
CA LEU A 252 -13.33 11.50 -46.72
C LEU A 252 -12.41 11.20 -47.93
N GLY A 253 -12.22 9.93 -48.27
CA GLY A 253 -11.38 9.46 -49.37
C GLY A 253 -12.18 9.06 -50.63
N GLY A 254 -11.43 8.64 -51.66
CA GLY A 254 -11.97 8.21 -52.96
C GLY A 254 -12.28 6.70 -53.07
N ASP A 255 -11.74 5.88 -52.17
CA ASP A 255 -11.96 4.43 -52.11
C ASP A 255 -12.86 4.03 -50.93
N GLU A 256 -13.32 2.78 -50.87
CA GLU A 256 -14.08 2.26 -49.73
C GLU A 256 -13.25 2.29 -48.43
N LEU A 257 -13.81 2.91 -47.39
CA LEU A 257 -13.22 2.99 -46.06
C LEU A 257 -13.73 1.81 -45.21
N THR A 258 -12.80 1.07 -44.62
CA THR A 258 -13.04 0.19 -43.47
C THR A 258 -12.47 0.85 -42.23
N PHE A 259 -13.32 1.17 -41.26
CA PHE A 259 -12.97 1.71 -39.95
C PHE A 259 -13.30 0.68 -38.87
N ALA A 260 -12.29 0.22 -38.14
CA ALA A 260 -12.41 -0.90 -37.21
C ALA A 260 -11.75 -0.62 -35.86
N GLY A 261 -12.17 -1.38 -34.85
CA GLY A 261 -11.46 -1.42 -33.57
C GLY A 261 -10.04 -1.97 -33.75
N LYS A 262 -9.05 -1.30 -33.14
CA LYS A 262 -7.64 -1.74 -33.16
C LYS A 262 -7.31 -2.45 -31.86
N GLY A 263 -6.65 -3.60 -31.94
CA GLY A 263 -6.28 -4.39 -30.75
C GLY A 263 -5.54 -3.59 -29.68
N ALA A 264 -5.99 -3.70 -28.43
CA ALA A 264 -5.22 -3.30 -27.25
C ALA A 264 -4.47 -4.52 -26.68
N PRO A 265 -3.31 -4.32 -26.00
CA PRO A 265 -2.61 -5.42 -25.31
C PRO A 265 -3.52 -6.22 -24.37
N GLY A 266 -4.58 -5.59 -23.86
CA GLY A 266 -5.55 -6.20 -22.97
C GLY A 266 -6.70 -7.00 -23.50
N GLY A 267 -6.67 -7.31 -24.79
CA GLY A 267 -7.83 -7.83 -25.49
C GLY A 267 -8.77 -6.71 -25.92
N GLY A 268 -9.63 -7.01 -26.90
CA GLY A 268 -10.52 -6.02 -27.53
C GLY A 268 -9.79 -4.82 -28.13
N ASN A 269 -10.53 -3.73 -28.30
CA ASN A 269 -9.98 -2.44 -28.69
C ASN A 269 -9.95 -1.41 -27.55
N TRP A 270 -10.42 -1.79 -26.36
CA TRP A 270 -10.25 -1.05 -25.11
C TRP A 270 -9.21 -1.75 -24.22
N GLN A 271 -8.23 -1.01 -23.73
CA GLN A 271 -7.24 -1.53 -22.78
C GLN A 271 -7.91 -1.78 -21.42
N GLN A 272 -7.95 -3.04 -20.99
CA GLN A 272 -8.36 -3.36 -19.62
C GLN A 272 -7.21 -3.01 -18.66
N HIS A 273 -7.56 -2.46 -17.50
CA HIS A 273 -6.61 -2.15 -16.43
C HIS A 273 -6.94 -2.89 -15.14
N SER A 274 -7.74 -3.96 -15.22
CA SER A 274 -7.86 -4.88 -14.10
C SER A 274 -6.59 -5.73 -14.02
N PRO A 275 -6.12 -6.04 -12.79
CA PRO A 275 -4.93 -6.88 -12.65
C PRO A 275 -5.22 -8.21 -13.36
N TYR A 276 -4.36 -8.59 -14.30
CA TYR A 276 -4.33 -9.89 -14.98
C TYR A 276 -5.28 -10.13 -16.17
N TRP A 277 -5.99 -9.13 -16.73
CA TRP A 277 -6.81 -9.32 -17.95
C TRP A 277 -7.83 -10.47 -17.84
N VAL A 278 -8.40 -10.62 -16.64
CA VAL A 278 -9.04 -11.84 -16.13
C VAL A 278 -10.54 -11.95 -16.38
N HIS A 279 -11.18 -10.87 -16.82
CA HIS A 279 -12.64 -10.90 -17.06
C HIS A 279 -12.97 -11.69 -18.32
N LEU A 280 -14.02 -12.51 -18.28
CA LEU A 280 -14.63 -13.02 -19.51
C LEU A 280 -15.47 -11.91 -20.14
N ARG A 281 -14.83 -11.13 -21.02
CA ARG A 281 -15.44 -10.05 -21.79
C ARG A 281 -16.11 -10.59 -23.05
N ASN A 282 -17.34 -10.16 -23.31
CA ASN A 282 -18.08 -10.41 -24.55
C ASN A 282 -18.13 -9.14 -25.42
N TRP A 283 -16.98 -8.48 -25.61
CA TRP A 283 -16.95 -7.21 -26.33
C TRP A 283 -17.28 -7.38 -27.81
N PRO A 284 -18.19 -6.55 -28.37
CA PRO A 284 -18.50 -6.58 -29.78
C PRO A 284 -17.30 -6.10 -30.60
N ALA A 285 -17.07 -6.73 -31.74
CA ALA A 285 -16.10 -6.25 -32.70
C ALA A 285 -16.66 -5.01 -33.41
N VAL A 286 -15.92 -3.90 -33.38
CA VAL A 286 -16.28 -2.70 -34.15
C VAL A 286 -15.70 -2.82 -35.55
N ASN A 287 -16.55 -2.80 -36.57
CA ASN A 287 -16.16 -2.81 -37.98
C ASN A 287 -17.23 -2.10 -38.82
N VAL A 288 -16.87 -0.95 -39.42
CA VAL A 288 -17.77 -0.09 -40.19
C VAL A 288 -17.18 0.09 -41.58
N LYS A 289 -17.94 -0.31 -42.61
CA LYS A 289 -17.60 -0.06 -44.02
C LYS A 289 -18.40 1.10 -44.57
N VAL A 290 -17.73 2.01 -45.26
CA VAL A 290 -18.34 3.25 -45.78
C VAL A 290 -17.83 3.52 -47.19
N ALA A 291 -18.76 3.59 -48.16
CA ALA A 291 -18.45 3.97 -49.53
C ALA A 291 -17.87 5.39 -49.61
N ALA A 292 -17.10 5.68 -50.67
CA ALA A 292 -16.46 6.97 -50.90
C ALA A 292 -17.46 8.15 -50.76
N GLY A 293 -17.08 9.16 -49.98
CA GLY A 293 -17.90 10.36 -49.74
C GLY A 293 -19.20 10.15 -48.96
N LYS A 294 -19.48 8.95 -48.43
CA LYS A 294 -20.70 8.66 -47.64
C LYS A 294 -20.41 8.65 -46.14
N SER A 295 -21.48 8.60 -45.35
CA SER A 295 -21.42 8.34 -43.91
C SER A 295 -22.15 7.04 -43.57
N SER A 296 -21.70 6.36 -42.53
CA SER A 296 -22.44 5.26 -41.91
C SER A 296 -23.68 5.76 -41.16
N GLU A 297 -24.57 4.82 -40.82
CA GLU A 297 -25.51 4.99 -39.71
C GLU A 297 -24.75 5.07 -38.37
N TRP A 298 -25.47 5.46 -37.30
CA TRP A 298 -24.94 5.41 -35.94
C TRP A 298 -24.82 3.95 -35.47
N VAL A 299 -23.61 3.54 -35.11
CA VAL A 299 -23.29 2.19 -34.62
C VAL A 299 -23.02 2.26 -33.13
N GLU A 300 -23.64 1.39 -32.33
CA GLU A 300 -23.33 1.28 -30.89
C GLU A 300 -21.91 0.73 -30.72
N VAL A 301 -21.10 1.42 -29.92
CA VAL A 301 -19.69 1.07 -29.68
C VAL A 301 -19.32 1.08 -28.20
N GLY A 302 -20.20 1.55 -27.32
CA GLY A 302 -20.01 1.53 -25.87
C GLY A 302 -19.92 0.11 -25.30
N GLY A 303 -20.50 -0.90 -25.96
CA GLY A 303 -20.34 -2.30 -25.58
C GLY A 303 -18.88 -2.79 -25.62
N ALA A 304 -18.00 -2.09 -26.33
CA ALA A 304 -16.56 -2.36 -26.37
C ALA A 304 -15.74 -1.58 -25.33
N MET A 305 -16.39 -0.80 -24.46
CA MET A 305 -15.75 0.00 -23.42
C MET A 305 -15.93 -0.63 -22.04
N ASP A 306 -14.90 -0.53 -21.20
CA ASP A 306 -14.97 -0.88 -19.79
C ASP A 306 -15.71 0.21 -19.00
N THR A 307 -16.47 -0.20 -17.99
CA THR A 307 -17.11 0.70 -17.02
C THR A 307 -16.39 0.70 -15.66
N LEU A 308 -15.51 -0.28 -15.42
CA LEU A 308 -14.81 -0.42 -14.14
C LEU A 308 -13.52 0.42 -14.08
N ASN A 309 -12.95 0.81 -15.21
CA ASN A 309 -11.79 1.69 -15.23
C ASN A 309 -11.75 2.59 -16.46
N ASP A 310 -11.09 3.74 -16.34
CA ASP A 310 -10.79 4.58 -17.51
C ASP A 310 -9.70 3.87 -18.32
N GLY A 311 -9.52 4.27 -19.58
CA GLY A 311 -8.65 3.48 -20.42
C GLY A 311 -8.36 4.06 -21.78
N GLN A 312 -7.67 3.23 -22.55
CA GLN A 312 -7.21 3.53 -23.89
C GLN A 312 -8.15 2.85 -24.86
N TRP A 313 -8.63 3.59 -25.85
CA TRP A 313 -9.59 3.07 -26.83
C TRP A 313 -9.06 3.29 -28.24
N ASN A 314 -8.83 2.20 -28.96
CA ASN A 314 -8.06 2.22 -30.21
C ASN A 314 -8.96 1.89 -31.40
N PHE A 315 -8.80 2.65 -32.49
CA PHE A 315 -9.39 2.34 -33.78
C PHE A 315 -8.34 2.48 -34.89
N THR A 316 -8.66 1.98 -36.07
CA THR A 316 -7.85 2.14 -37.28
C THR A 316 -8.76 2.23 -38.51
N GLY A 317 -8.37 3.04 -39.48
CA GLY A 317 -8.99 3.12 -40.81
C GLY A 317 -7.97 2.88 -41.92
N ASN A 318 -8.40 2.23 -43.02
CA ASN A 318 -7.56 2.03 -44.21
C ASN A 318 -7.55 3.26 -45.17
N GLY A 319 -8.13 4.39 -44.77
CA GLY A 319 -8.22 5.60 -45.57
C GLY A 319 -8.63 6.80 -44.72
N LYS A 320 -8.88 7.95 -45.36
CA LYS A 320 -9.26 9.20 -44.69
C LYS A 320 -10.68 9.13 -44.13
N TYR A 321 -10.84 9.48 -42.87
CA TYR A 321 -12.11 9.39 -42.16
C TYR A 321 -12.41 10.63 -41.32
N ARG A 322 -13.70 10.79 -41.01
CA ARG A 322 -14.22 11.55 -39.88
C ARG A 322 -15.02 10.62 -38.98
N ALA A 323 -14.59 10.44 -37.75
CA ALA A 323 -15.26 9.66 -36.72
C ALA A 323 -15.96 10.61 -35.74
N GLU A 324 -17.28 10.53 -35.67
CA GLU A 324 -18.13 11.28 -34.74
C GLU A 324 -18.64 10.33 -33.66
N PHE A 325 -18.46 10.71 -32.39
CA PHE A 325 -18.93 9.95 -31.24
C PHE A 325 -20.06 10.71 -30.58
N ALA A 326 -21.17 10.02 -30.32
CA ALA A 326 -22.33 10.57 -29.66
C ALA A 326 -22.72 9.75 -28.45
N LEU A 327 -23.25 10.42 -27.42
CA LEU A 327 -23.92 9.79 -26.30
C LEU A 327 -25.42 9.70 -26.53
N LYS A 328 -26.02 8.57 -26.13
CA LYS A 328 -27.47 8.44 -26.05
C LYS A 328 -27.96 9.01 -24.72
N GLU A 329 -28.67 10.12 -24.80
CA GLU A 329 -29.35 10.72 -23.64
C GLU A 329 -30.45 9.81 -23.11
N ALA A 330 -30.87 10.01 -21.86
CA ALA A 330 -31.92 9.20 -21.24
C ALA A 330 -33.27 9.25 -21.97
N ASN A 331 -33.54 10.29 -22.76
CA ASN A 331 -34.72 10.40 -23.63
C ASN A 331 -34.55 9.67 -24.99
N GLY A 332 -33.41 9.03 -25.23
CA GLY A 332 -33.08 8.28 -26.44
C GLY A 332 -32.41 9.08 -27.54
N LYS A 333 -32.29 10.41 -27.42
CA LYS A 333 -31.63 11.27 -28.42
C LYS A 333 -30.11 11.09 -28.40
N LEU A 334 -29.50 11.04 -29.58
CA LEU A 334 -28.04 11.07 -29.71
C LEU A 334 -27.51 12.51 -29.68
N ALA A 335 -26.52 12.76 -28.84
CA ALA A 335 -25.81 14.03 -28.72
C ALA A 335 -24.32 13.83 -29.00
N VAL A 336 -23.80 14.47 -30.05
CA VAL A 336 -22.37 14.37 -30.41
C VAL A 336 -21.51 14.97 -29.31
N ILE A 337 -20.53 14.23 -28.83
CA ILE A 337 -19.59 14.65 -27.77
C ILE A 337 -18.16 14.85 -28.28
N ALA A 338 -17.78 14.19 -29.37
CA ALA A 338 -16.45 14.32 -29.95
C ALA A 338 -16.46 14.04 -31.46
N LYS A 339 -15.52 14.66 -32.18
CA LYS A 339 -15.29 14.46 -33.60
C LYS A 339 -13.80 14.44 -33.87
N PHE A 340 -13.35 13.45 -34.64
CA PHE A 340 -11.95 13.28 -35.01
C PHE A 340 -11.83 13.03 -36.52
N GLU A 341 -10.96 13.78 -37.18
CA GLU A 341 -10.58 13.54 -38.57
C GLU A 341 -9.15 12.99 -38.63
N GLY A 342 -8.87 12.08 -39.57
CA GLY A 342 -7.55 11.45 -39.69
C GLY A 342 -7.47 10.38 -40.78
N GLU A 343 -6.34 9.69 -40.80
CA GLU A 343 -6.03 8.55 -41.66
C GLU A 343 -5.20 7.56 -40.83
N GLY A 344 -5.46 6.25 -40.94
CA GLY A 344 -4.80 5.25 -40.11
C GLY A 344 -5.36 5.16 -38.69
N ASP A 345 -4.48 5.11 -37.70
CA ASP A 345 -4.84 4.89 -36.29
C ASP A 345 -5.55 6.10 -35.65
N LEU A 346 -6.60 5.82 -34.87
CA LEU A 346 -7.19 6.75 -33.91
C LEU A 346 -6.99 6.22 -32.50
N LEU A 347 -6.05 6.80 -31.76
CA LEU A 347 -5.74 6.43 -30.37
C LEU A 347 -6.43 7.38 -29.40
N LEU A 348 -7.48 6.91 -28.75
CA LEU A 348 -8.28 7.69 -27.81
C LEU A 348 -7.99 7.31 -26.36
N ALA A 349 -8.38 8.22 -25.48
CA ALA A 349 -8.52 8.05 -24.04
C ALA A 349 -9.98 8.33 -23.68
N GLY A 350 -10.62 7.35 -23.04
CA GLY A 350 -12.00 7.44 -22.55
C GLY A 350 -12.06 7.20 -21.05
N ASP A 351 -13.15 7.66 -20.44
CA ASP A 351 -13.38 7.49 -19.01
C ASP A 351 -14.45 6.39 -18.78
N ALA A 352 -14.35 5.66 -17.66
CA ALA A 352 -15.31 4.63 -17.27
C ALA A 352 -16.74 5.21 -17.16
N ASP A 353 -16.83 6.49 -16.83
CA ASP A 353 -18.04 7.27 -16.64
C ASP A 353 -18.38 8.15 -17.85
N THR A 354 -17.98 7.78 -19.08
CA THR A 354 -18.17 8.62 -20.29
C THR A 354 -19.60 9.16 -20.44
N ARG A 355 -20.62 8.39 -20.00
CA ARG A 355 -22.02 8.84 -19.89
C ARG A 355 -22.19 10.18 -19.15
N TYR A 356 -21.48 10.36 -18.04
CA TYR A 356 -21.56 11.52 -17.15
C TYR A 356 -20.47 12.56 -17.47
N SER A 357 -19.22 12.12 -17.63
CA SER A 357 -18.08 13.00 -17.89
C SER A 357 -18.11 13.60 -19.30
N ARG A 358 -18.79 12.92 -20.24
CA ARG A 358 -18.86 13.27 -21.67
C ARG A 358 -17.51 13.44 -22.33
N ARG A 359 -16.46 12.88 -21.73
CA ARG A 359 -15.08 13.16 -22.10
C ARG A 359 -14.52 12.02 -22.94
N LEU A 360 -14.17 12.37 -24.17
CA LEU A 360 -13.43 11.51 -25.09
C LEU A 360 -12.40 12.39 -25.81
N ARG A 361 -11.12 12.02 -25.72
CA ARG A 361 -10.03 12.82 -26.31
C ARG A 361 -8.95 11.94 -26.91
N ARG A 362 -8.09 12.53 -27.74
CA ARG A 362 -6.91 11.83 -28.22
C ARG A 362 -5.94 11.59 -27.05
N ARG A 363 -5.14 10.53 -27.15
CA ARG A 363 -4.24 10.11 -26.07
C ARG A 363 -3.20 11.18 -25.70
N GLU A 364 -2.78 11.99 -26.66
CA GLU A 364 -1.81 13.07 -26.49
C GLU A 364 -2.31 14.14 -25.51
N GLU A 365 -3.62 14.44 -25.55
CA GLU A 365 -4.25 15.46 -24.70
C GLU A 365 -4.14 15.11 -23.21
N VAL A 366 -4.06 13.82 -22.84
CA VAL A 366 -3.87 13.39 -21.44
C VAL A 366 -2.58 13.98 -20.85
N LEU A 367 -1.49 13.99 -21.62
CA LEU A 367 -0.22 14.57 -21.17
C LEU A 367 -0.28 16.10 -21.16
N TYR A 368 -0.95 16.72 -22.14
CA TYR A 368 -1.07 18.17 -22.22
C TYR A 368 -1.87 18.73 -21.03
N ASP A 369 -3.02 18.12 -20.73
CA ASP A 369 -3.85 18.44 -19.57
C ASP A 369 -3.04 18.32 -18.28
N LEU A 370 -2.35 17.19 -18.10
CA LEU A 370 -1.55 16.95 -16.90
C LEU A 370 -0.42 17.97 -16.76
N LEU A 371 0.32 18.26 -17.83
CA LEU A 371 1.38 19.27 -17.82
C LEU A 371 0.84 20.65 -17.47
N ALA A 372 -0.31 21.04 -18.02
CA ALA A 372 -0.94 22.31 -17.71
C ALA A 372 -1.29 22.42 -16.22
N GLU A 373 -1.79 21.35 -15.60
CA GLU A 373 -2.08 21.32 -14.16
C GLU A 373 -0.81 21.32 -13.30
N VAL A 374 0.18 20.50 -13.63
CA VAL A 374 1.41 20.36 -12.83
C VAL A 374 2.25 21.65 -12.84
N LYS A 375 2.25 22.39 -13.96
CA LYS A 375 2.95 23.68 -14.07
C LYS A 375 2.42 24.77 -13.12
N LYS A 376 1.22 24.58 -12.55
CA LYS A 376 0.66 25.51 -11.55
C LYS A 376 1.30 25.35 -10.17
N GLU A 377 2.12 24.32 -9.94
CA GLU A 377 2.76 24.10 -8.65
C GLU A 377 3.86 25.15 -8.38
N PRO A 378 3.79 25.91 -7.28
CA PRO A 378 4.86 26.83 -6.90
C PRO A 378 6.13 26.05 -6.54
N LEU A 379 7.18 26.24 -7.34
CA LEU A 379 8.44 25.51 -7.16
C LEU A 379 9.40 26.25 -6.23
N ARG A 380 9.94 25.52 -5.24
CA ARG A 380 11.04 26.01 -4.39
C ARG A 380 12.19 25.02 -4.38
N GLY A 381 13.38 25.49 -4.74
CA GLY A 381 14.58 24.69 -4.88
C GLY A 381 14.88 24.38 -6.34
N ARG A 382 15.63 23.31 -6.60
CA ARG A 382 16.14 22.96 -7.94
C ARG A 382 15.84 21.52 -8.29
N ILE A 383 15.91 21.19 -9.58
CA ILE A 383 15.83 19.79 -10.03
C ILE A 383 17.00 19.02 -9.40
N PRO A 384 16.77 17.86 -8.75
CA PRO A 384 17.85 16.98 -8.30
C PRO A 384 18.74 16.53 -9.47
N THR A 385 20.04 16.55 -9.25
CA THR A 385 21.08 16.27 -10.25
C THR A 385 22.00 15.12 -9.85
N GLU A 386 22.20 14.91 -8.55
CA GLU A 386 22.98 13.81 -7.99
C GLU A 386 22.09 12.59 -7.69
N THR A 387 20.89 12.83 -7.16
CA THR A 387 19.94 11.76 -6.82
C THR A 387 19.40 11.11 -8.09
N GLN A 388 19.49 9.78 -8.15
CA GLN A 388 18.91 9.02 -9.26
C GLN A 388 17.40 8.89 -9.02
N ILE A 389 16.61 9.44 -9.93
CA ILE A 389 15.15 9.36 -9.88
C ILE A 389 14.70 8.59 -11.12
N TYR A 390 14.23 7.37 -10.92
CA TYR A 390 13.68 6.52 -11.97
C TYR A 390 12.16 6.63 -12.01
N GLY A 391 11.58 6.45 -13.20
CA GLY A 391 10.14 6.37 -13.36
C GLY A 391 9.79 5.71 -14.67
N TYR A 392 8.82 4.79 -14.63
CA TYR A 392 8.16 4.32 -15.83
C TYR A 392 7.02 5.29 -16.15
N THR A 393 7.07 5.93 -17.32
CA THR A 393 6.21 7.08 -17.66
C THR A 393 5.98 7.17 -19.18
N PHE A 394 5.50 8.31 -19.67
CA PHE A 394 5.18 8.57 -21.08
C PHE A 394 6.34 8.25 -22.03
N THR A 395 6.03 7.61 -23.16
CA THR A 395 7.01 7.24 -24.20
C THR A 395 6.78 8.10 -25.46
N PRO A 396 7.81 8.67 -26.10
CA PRO A 396 7.67 9.38 -27.38
C PRO A 396 7.10 8.47 -28.49
N GLY A 397 6.47 9.07 -29.50
CA GLY A 397 5.99 8.36 -30.69
C GLY A 397 4.62 8.79 -31.22
N LEU A 398 3.96 9.79 -30.62
CA LEU A 398 2.66 10.31 -31.08
C LEU A 398 2.78 11.62 -31.87
N GLY A 399 4.01 12.04 -32.19
CA GLY A 399 4.31 13.18 -33.05
C GLY A 399 5.15 14.26 -32.35
N PRO A 400 5.71 15.23 -33.10
CA PRO A 400 6.73 16.15 -32.58
C PRO A 400 6.29 16.98 -31.36
N LYS A 401 5.03 17.45 -31.34
CA LYS A 401 4.48 18.21 -30.21
C LYS A 401 4.38 17.34 -28.95
N TYR A 402 3.93 16.10 -29.10
CA TYR A 402 3.83 15.16 -27.99
C TYR A 402 5.21 14.77 -27.49
N ASP A 403 6.16 14.48 -28.37
CA ASP A 403 7.52 14.09 -28.01
C ASP A 403 8.26 15.22 -27.27
N ALA A 404 8.00 16.48 -27.64
CA ALA A 404 8.47 17.66 -26.92
C ALA A 404 7.84 17.74 -25.51
N ALA A 405 6.53 17.49 -25.38
CA ALA A 405 5.84 17.44 -24.09
C ALA A 405 6.34 16.30 -23.19
N VAL A 406 6.60 15.10 -23.74
CA VAL A 406 7.22 13.99 -23.02
C VAL A 406 8.59 14.40 -22.49
N THR A 407 9.39 15.04 -23.33
CA THR A 407 10.71 15.55 -22.95
C THR A 407 10.61 16.61 -21.85
N GLU A 408 9.66 17.53 -21.95
CA GLU A 408 9.39 18.54 -20.93
C GLU A 408 8.98 17.89 -19.59
N PHE A 409 8.03 16.96 -19.62
CA PHE A 409 7.56 16.22 -18.44
C PHE A 409 8.72 15.48 -17.75
N THR A 410 9.49 14.70 -18.51
CA THR A 410 10.65 13.95 -17.99
C THR A 410 11.68 14.90 -17.36
N LYS A 411 12.01 16.02 -18.02
CA LYS A 411 12.96 17.03 -17.50
C LYS A 411 12.42 17.72 -16.25
N MET A 412 11.12 18.04 -16.22
CA MET A 412 10.48 18.70 -15.09
C MET A 412 10.65 17.91 -13.79
N PHE A 413 10.54 16.59 -13.84
CA PHE A 413 10.71 15.73 -12.65
C PHE A 413 12.15 15.21 -12.46
N GLY A 414 13.07 15.49 -13.39
CA GLY A 414 14.43 14.92 -13.37
C GLY A 414 14.44 13.41 -13.55
N LEU A 415 13.45 12.85 -14.27
CA LEU A 415 13.26 11.41 -14.40
C LEU A 415 14.30 10.80 -15.33
N ARG A 416 14.73 9.59 -14.96
CA ARG A 416 15.49 8.68 -15.80
C ARG A 416 14.58 7.53 -16.19
N ASP A 417 14.56 7.26 -17.48
CA ASP A 417 13.70 6.23 -18.06
C ASP A 417 14.20 4.83 -17.67
N THR A 418 13.31 3.89 -17.37
CA THR A 418 13.67 2.49 -17.06
C THR A 418 13.62 1.56 -18.28
N SER A 419 13.11 2.03 -19.41
CA SER A 419 12.79 1.26 -20.62
C SER A 419 13.56 1.69 -21.89
N ARG A 420 14.05 2.93 -21.96
CA ARG A 420 14.74 3.45 -23.16
C ARG A 420 16.15 2.86 -23.35
N LYS A 421 16.53 2.63 -24.61
CA LYS A 421 17.80 2.01 -25.02
C LYS A 421 19.04 2.83 -24.68
N ASP A 422 18.92 4.12 -24.40
CA ASP A 422 20.01 5.03 -24.04
C ASP A 422 20.08 5.33 -22.53
N SER A 423 19.17 4.76 -21.74
CA SER A 423 19.06 4.95 -20.28
C SER A 423 20.30 4.49 -19.49
N THR A 424 20.44 4.99 -18.25
CA THR A 424 21.38 4.50 -17.22
C THR A 424 20.88 3.27 -16.45
N TYR A 425 19.72 2.72 -16.83
CA TYR A 425 19.09 1.53 -16.28
C TYR A 425 19.10 0.38 -17.29
N ILE A 426 19.32 -0.85 -16.83
CA ILE A 426 19.10 -2.08 -17.60
C ILE A 426 18.40 -3.14 -16.75
N ASP A 427 17.61 -4.00 -17.40
CA ASP A 427 17.02 -5.20 -16.81
C ASP A 427 17.65 -6.42 -17.49
N VAL A 428 18.18 -7.34 -16.68
CA VAL A 428 18.86 -8.56 -17.17
C VAL A 428 18.18 -9.85 -16.70
N ARG A 429 16.91 -9.79 -16.26
CA ARG A 429 16.16 -10.96 -15.76
C ARG A 429 16.09 -12.08 -16.80
N SER A 430 15.92 -11.70 -18.07
CA SER A 430 15.80 -12.63 -19.19
C SER A 430 17.15 -13.03 -19.81
N VAL A 431 18.27 -12.53 -19.29
CA VAL A 431 19.61 -12.85 -19.81
C VAL A 431 20.20 -14.03 -19.02
N PRO A 432 20.46 -15.19 -19.67
CA PRO A 432 21.10 -16.33 -19.02
C PRO A 432 22.48 -15.97 -18.46
N THR A 433 22.85 -16.54 -17.31
CA THR A 433 24.13 -16.21 -16.63
C THR A 433 25.34 -16.36 -17.56
N ALA A 434 25.40 -17.42 -18.37
CA ALA A 434 26.48 -17.68 -19.32
C ALA A 434 26.60 -16.61 -20.44
N LYS A 435 25.55 -15.85 -20.70
CA LYS A 435 25.49 -14.80 -21.73
C LYS A 435 25.62 -13.38 -21.15
N LEU A 436 25.68 -13.21 -19.84
CA LEU A 436 25.76 -11.89 -19.20
C LEU A 436 27.00 -11.08 -19.63
N ALA A 437 28.16 -11.72 -19.69
CA ALA A 437 29.40 -11.04 -20.09
C ALA A 437 29.33 -10.54 -21.55
N GLU A 438 28.80 -11.37 -22.45
CA GLU A 438 28.57 -11.03 -23.85
C GLU A 438 27.57 -9.86 -23.97
N TYR A 439 26.44 -9.96 -23.28
CA TYR A 439 25.44 -8.88 -23.20
C TYR A 439 26.07 -7.55 -22.76
N CYS A 440 26.91 -7.56 -21.71
CA CYS A 440 27.54 -6.34 -21.22
C CYS A 440 28.56 -5.76 -22.21
N LYS A 441 29.33 -6.60 -22.92
CA LYS A 441 30.24 -6.14 -23.98
C LYS A 441 29.47 -5.44 -25.10
N ASN A 442 28.30 -5.95 -25.45
CA ASN A 442 27.44 -5.40 -26.49
C ASN A 442 26.82 -4.03 -26.13
N LEU A 443 26.91 -3.59 -24.86
CA LEU A 443 26.53 -2.22 -24.46
C LEU A 443 27.55 -1.16 -24.93
N GLY A 444 28.78 -1.56 -25.28
CA GLY A 444 29.83 -0.63 -25.74
C GLY A 444 30.07 0.53 -24.76
N ALA A 445 30.15 1.76 -25.28
CA ALA A 445 30.36 2.97 -24.47
C ALA A 445 29.26 3.22 -23.42
N ARG A 446 28.04 2.69 -23.62
CA ARG A 446 26.93 2.84 -22.67
C ARG A 446 27.23 2.17 -21.33
N ALA A 447 28.05 1.11 -21.30
CA ALA A 447 28.41 0.36 -20.09
C ALA A 447 28.90 1.27 -18.94
N ARG A 448 29.72 2.29 -19.24
CA ARG A 448 30.25 3.25 -18.25
C ARG A 448 29.17 4.20 -17.68
N ARG A 449 28.06 4.38 -18.41
CA ARG A 449 26.94 5.25 -18.02
C ARG A 449 25.86 4.51 -17.22
N ILE A 450 25.87 3.18 -17.20
CA ILE A 450 24.92 2.41 -16.40
C ILE A 450 25.13 2.73 -14.91
N ARG A 451 24.02 2.90 -14.19
CA ARG A 451 23.94 3.22 -12.77
C ARG A 451 23.08 2.23 -11.99
N CYS A 452 22.12 1.58 -12.66
CA CYS A 452 21.24 0.58 -12.06
C CYS A 452 21.12 -0.64 -12.99
N VAL A 453 21.28 -1.83 -12.41
CA VAL A 453 20.98 -3.12 -13.04
C VAL A 453 19.90 -3.81 -12.20
N SER A 454 18.76 -4.07 -12.81
CA SER A 454 17.74 -4.94 -12.25
C SER A 454 17.99 -6.40 -12.63
N LEU A 455 18.05 -7.26 -11.62
CA LEU A 455 18.11 -8.71 -11.76
C LEU A 455 16.72 -9.34 -11.92
N GLY A 456 15.65 -8.54 -11.79
CA GLY A 456 14.26 -8.97 -11.88
C GLY A 456 13.35 -8.17 -10.96
N ASP A 457 12.10 -8.64 -10.88
CA ASP A 457 11.02 -8.06 -10.08
C ASP A 457 10.59 -9.06 -9.01
N GLU A 458 10.56 -8.64 -7.74
CA GLU A 458 10.17 -9.44 -6.57
C GLU A 458 10.77 -10.87 -6.51
N ILE A 459 12.07 -10.98 -6.80
CA ILE A 459 12.65 -12.30 -7.09
C ILE A 459 12.72 -13.25 -5.88
N ALA A 460 12.60 -14.54 -6.15
CA ALA A 460 13.09 -15.60 -5.27
C ALA A 460 14.57 -15.88 -5.52
N LEU A 461 15.30 -16.31 -4.49
CA LEU A 461 16.68 -16.76 -4.67
C LEU A 461 16.72 -18.21 -5.19
N PRO A 462 17.72 -18.57 -6.01
CA PRO A 462 17.91 -19.94 -6.47
C PRO A 462 17.97 -20.93 -5.30
N LYS A 463 17.41 -22.13 -5.49
CA LYS A 463 17.44 -23.21 -4.50
C LYS A 463 18.35 -24.33 -5.02
N PRO A 464 19.12 -25.01 -4.15
CA PRO A 464 19.94 -26.13 -4.57
C PRO A 464 19.05 -27.31 -4.97
N SER A 465 19.43 -28.02 -6.04
CA SER A 465 18.69 -29.16 -6.60
C SER A 465 19.64 -30.12 -7.32
N GLY A 466 19.20 -31.35 -7.59
CA GLY A 466 19.97 -32.34 -8.34
C GLY A 466 20.68 -33.38 -7.45
N LYS A 467 21.34 -34.35 -8.08
CA LYS A 467 21.88 -35.55 -7.40
C LYS A 467 23.01 -35.26 -6.40
N ASN A 468 23.75 -34.16 -6.59
CA ASN A 468 24.92 -33.82 -5.78
C ASN A 468 24.59 -32.93 -4.56
N VAL A 469 23.33 -32.49 -4.41
CA VAL A 469 22.96 -31.50 -3.38
C VAL A 469 23.37 -31.91 -1.96
N THR A 470 23.24 -33.19 -1.61
CA THR A 470 23.64 -33.70 -0.30
C THR A 470 25.15 -33.68 -0.12
N ALA A 471 25.92 -34.02 -1.16
CA ALA A 471 27.38 -34.00 -1.10
C ALA A 471 27.90 -32.57 -0.91
N ASP A 472 27.35 -31.62 -1.67
CA ASP A 472 27.71 -30.20 -1.58
C ASP A 472 27.32 -29.60 -0.22
N PHE A 473 26.12 -29.96 0.28
CA PHE A 473 25.67 -29.60 1.62
C PHE A 473 26.65 -30.10 2.69
N VAL A 474 27.04 -31.38 2.65
CA VAL A 474 28.00 -31.95 3.60
C VAL A 474 29.36 -31.28 3.51
N ALA A 475 29.84 -30.97 2.30
CA ALA A 475 31.09 -30.22 2.12
C ALA A 475 31.01 -28.82 2.74
N TRP A 476 29.88 -28.13 2.57
CA TRP A 476 29.62 -26.81 3.15
C TRP A 476 29.57 -26.81 4.69
N LEU A 477 29.04 -27.88 5.29
CA LEU A 477 29.05 -28.08 6.76
C LEU A 477 30.47 -28.29 7.28
N LYS A 478 31.25 -29.18 6.63
CA LYS A 478 32.64 -29.46 6.99
C LYS A 478 33.51 -28.19 6.92
N ALA A 479 33.32 -27.37 5.89
CA ALA A 479 34.04 -26.11 5.74
C ALA A 479 33.77 -25.10 6.88
N ARG A 480 32.68 -25.28 7.64
CA ARG A 480 32.32 -24.49 8.82
C ARG A 480 32.80 -25.11 10.13
N GLY A 481 33.55 -26.22 10.06
CA GLY A 481 34.04 -26.92 11.24
C GLY A 481 32.97 -27.71 11.99
N LEU A 482 31.78 -27.88 11.41
CA LEU A 482 30.72 -28.70 12.01
C LEU A 482 31.10 -30.19 11.95
N LYS A 483 30.67 -30.94 12.95
CA LYS A 483 30.75 -32.41 13.04
C LYS A 483 29.37 -33.02 12.75
N PRO A 484 29.28 -34.31 12.37
CA PRO A 484 27.99 -34.96 12.13
C PRO A 484 27.00 -34.84 13.29
N MET A 485 27.51 -34.98 14.53
CA MET A 485 26.70 -34.86 15.74
C MET A 485 26.13 -33.46 15.98
N ASP A 486 26.73 -32.40 15.42
CA ASP A 486 26.21 -31.03 15.54
C ASP A 486 24.97 -30.83 14.66
N VAL A 487 24.76 -31.70 13.66
CA VAL A 487 23.65 -31.64 12.69
C VAL A 487 22.60 -32.69 13.03
N GLN A 488 23.05 -33.89 13.38
CA GLN A 488 22.19 -34.99 13.78
C GLN A 488 22.87 -35.73 14.95
N PRO A 489 22.43 -35.49 16.20
CA PRO A 489 23.11 -36.00 17.41
C PRO A 489 23.27 -37.52 17.46
N THR A 490 22.44 -38.27 16.73
CA THR A 490 22.43 -39.74 16.72
C THR A 490 23.47 -40.37 15.79
N THR A 491 24.26 -39.60 15.03
CA THR A 491 25.24 -40.15 14.09
C THR A 491 26.61 -39.48 14.19
N LYS A 492 27.66 -40.29 14.02
CA LYS A 492 29.05 -39.84 13.84
C LYS A 492 29.50 -39.89 12.36
N ASN A 493 28.62 -40.31 11.46
CA ASN A 493 28.93 -40.53 10.04
C ASN A 493 28.19 -39.52 9.16
N TRP A 494 28.94 -38.80 8.32
CA TRP A 494 28.40 -37.87 7.32
C TRP A 494 27.47 -38.52 6.30
N ALA A 495 27.67 -39.81 5.99
CA ALA A 495 26.82 -40.52 5.03
C ALA A 495 25.35 -40.66 5.50
N ALA A 496 25.08 -40.50 6.79
CA ALA A 496 23.73 -40.53 7.35
C ALA A 496 23.01 -39.18 7.30
N ILE A 497 23.68 -38.10 6.90
CA ILE A 497 23.12 -36.74 6.84
C ILE A 497 22.74 -36.42 5.39
N ALA A 498 21.48 -36.11 5.16
CA ALA A 498 20.96 -35.69 3.87
C ALA A 498 20.45 -34.25 3.91
N PHE A 499 20.61 -33.52 2.80
CA PHE A 499 19.98 -32.21 2.65
C PHE A 499 18.46 -32.37 2.68
N ASN A 500 17.80 -31.80 3.69
CA ASN A 500 16.35 -31.82 3.81
C ASN A 500 15.84 -30.55 4.50
N PRO A 501 15.40 -29.55 3.72
CA PRO A 501 14.86 -28.30 4.25
C PRO A 501 13.33 -28.35 4.50
N SER A 502 12.69 -29.52 4.41
CA SER A 502 11.24 -29.66 4.53
C SER A 502 10.77 -29.41 5.96
N ASP A 503 9.65 -28.68 6.11
CA ASP A 503 9.04 -28.44 7.41
C ASP A 503 8.54 -29.74 8.07
N ALA A 504 8.33 -30.81 7.28
CA ALA A 504 7.94 -32.13 7.77
C ALA A 504 8.96 -32.78 8.72
N ILE A 505 10.24 -32.40 8.63
CA ILE A 505 11.29 -32.94 9.51
C ILE A 505 11.65 -32.01 10.68
N LYS A 506 11.06 -30.80 10.73
CA LYS A 506 11.39 -29.75 11.69
C LYS A 506 11.38 -30.22 13.15
N ALA A 507 10.38 -31.03 13.52
CA ALA A 507 10.25 -31.58 14.88
C ALA A 507 11.13 -32.82 15.13
N LYS A 508 11.40 -33.64 14.11
CA LYS A 508 12.07 -34.94 14.25
C LYS A 508 13.59 -34.86 14.10
N GLN A 509 14.07 -33.95 13.25
CA GLN A 509 15.48 -33.76 12.92
C GLN A 509 15.80 -32.25 12.84
N PRO A 510 15.71 -31.52 13.96
CA PRO A 510 15.81 -30.06 13.98
C PRO A 510 17.15 -29.54 13.43
N GLY A 511 18.26 -30.21 13.73
CA GLY A 511 19.58 -29.81 13.21
C GLY A 511 19.72 -30.00 11.69
N VAL A 512 19.23 -31.12 11.13
CA VAL A 512 19.19 -31.32 9.67
C VAL A 512 18.33 -30.25 9.00
N PHE A 513 17.15 -29.98 9.55
CA PHE A 513 16.24 -28.93 9.06
C PHE A 513 16.91 -27.55 9.06
N TYR A 514 17.45 -27.14 10.21
CA TYR A 514 18.09 -25.84 10.39
C TYR A 514 19.25 -25.64 9.43
N TRP A 515 20.20 -26.57 9.41
CA TRP A 515 21.38 -26.46 8.56
C TRP A 515 21.05 -26.57 7.07
N SER A 516 20.05 -27.37 6.69
CA SER A 516 19.58 -27.42 5.30
C SER A 516 18.98 -26.07 4.86
N ARG A 517 18.24 -25.39 5.73
CA ARG A 517 17.72 -24.04 5.43
C ARG A 517 18.84 -23.01 5.33
N ARG A 518 19.83 -23.02 6.25
CA ARG A 518 21.02 -22.16 6.15
C ARG A 518 21.81 -22.40 4.87
N TYR A 519 22.02 -23.67 4.48
CA TYR A 519 22.70 -24.01 3.22
C TYR A 519 21.92 -23.54 1.99
N ARG A 520 20.59 -23.73 1.98
CA ARG A 520 19.72 -23.22 0.89
C ARG A 520 19.88 -21.71 0.72
N ASN A 521 19.86 -20.95 1.82
CA ASN A 521 20.03 -19.50 1.79
C ASN A 521 21.41 -19.12 1.20
N HIS A 522 22.47 -19.75 1.71
CA HIS A 522 23.83 -19.54 1.21
C HIS A 522 23.96 -19.86 -0.28
N PHE A 523 23.45 -21.02 -0.73
CA PHE A 523 23.47 -21.40 -2.15
C PHE A 523 22.79 -20.34 -3.03
N GLY A 524 21.62 -19.87 -2.63
CA GLY A 524 20.89 -18.83 -3.35
C GLY A 524 21.67 -17.52 -3.45
N ILE A 525 22.28 -17.08 -2.36
CA ILE A 525 23.14 -15.88 -2.33
C ILE A 525 24.34 -16.04 -3.26
N GLN A 526 25.04 -17.18 -3.22
CA GLN A 526 26.21 -17.43 -4.06
C GLN A 526 25.86 -17.52 -5.56
N ALA A 527 24.71 -18.10 -5.90
CA ALA A 527 24.21 -18.14 -7.27
C ALA A 527 23.91 -16.73 -7.82
N ILE A 528 23.32 -15.86 -7.01
CA ILE A 528 23.12 -14.45 -7.40
C ILE A 528 24.46 -13.70 -7.45
N LYS A 529 25.36 -13.96 -6.49
CA LYS A 529 26.70 -13.36 -6.45
C LYS A 529 27.47 -13.60 -7.74
N GLN A 530 27.41 -14.81 -8.30
CA GLN A 530 28.04 -15.12 -9.59
C GLN A 530 27.59 -14.15 -10.70
N ARG A 531 26.29 -13.83 -10.77
CA ARG A 531 25.75 -12.87 -11.75
C ARG A 531 26.25 -11.46 -11.45
N THR A 532 26.21 -11.06 -10.17
CA THR A 532 26.67 -9.73 -9.73
C THR A 532 28.16 -9.51 -10.02
N ASP A 533 29.02 -10.49 -9.79
CA ASP A 533 30.45 -10.38 -10.04
C ASP A 533 30.76 -10.22 -11.54
N ILE A 534 30.05 -10.95 -12.42
CA ILE A 534 30.14 -10.75 -13.88
C ILE A 534 29.74 -9.32 -14.25
N LEU A 535 28.59 -8.84 -13.74
CA LEU A 535 28.07 -7.51 -14.04
C LEU A 535 29.02 -6.41 -13.56
N ARG A 536 29.55 -6.48 -12.33
CA ARG A 536 30.49 -5.49 -11.78
C ARG A 536 31.75 -5.35 -12.60
N LYS A 537 32.28 -6.45 -13.15
CA LYS A 537 33.46 -6.43 -14.02
C LYS A 537 33.26 -5.57 -15.27
N HIS A 538 32.05 -5.53 -15.81
CA HIS A 538 31.73 -4.80 -17.03
C HIS A 538 31.02 -3.46 -16.81
N LEU A 539 30.38 -3.28 -15.65
CA LEU A 539 29.53 -2.13 -15.31
C LEU A 539 30.01 -1.49 -13.98
N PRO A 540 31.20 -0.89 -13.95
CA PRO A 540 31.87 -0.50 -12.69
C PRO A 540 31.15 0.59 -11.89
N ASN A 541 30.21 1.31 -12.50
CA ASN A 541 29.47 2.41 -11.87
C ASN A 541 28.03 2.04 -11.49
N ALA A 542 27.63 0.78 -11.68
CA ALA A 542 26.26 0.34 -11.49
C ALA A 542 26.04 -0.33 -10.13
N GLY A 543 24.93 0.03 -9.47
CA GLY A 543 24.34 -0.79 -8.42
C GLY A 543 23.58 -1.95 -9.05
N ILE A 544 23.71 -3.15 -8.48
CA ILE A 544 23.07 -4.38 -8.98
C ILE A 544 22.13 -4.91 -7.90
N GLY A 545 20.85 -5.05 -8.22
CA GLY A 545 19.84 -5.53 -7.27
C GLY A 545 18.54 -5.95 -7.94
N ALA A 546 17.54 -6.29 -7.12
CA ALA A 546 16.15 -6.51 -7.50
C ALA A 546 15.26 -6.03 -6.35
N ASN A 547 14.07 -5.49 -6.64
CA ASN A 547 13.14 -5.11 -5.58
C ASN A 547 12.64 -6.36 -4.84
N PHE A 548 12.50 -6.24 -3.53
CA PHE A 548 11.76 -7.18 -2.71
C PHE A 548 10.44 -6.58 -2.25
N SER A 549 9.37 -7.38 -2.40
CA SER A 549 8.05 -6.99 -1.95
C SER A 549 8.00 -6.91 -0.43
N PRO A 550 7.49 -5.81 0.15
CA PRO A 550 7.40 -5.67 1.59
C PRO A 550 6.42 -6.68 2.22
N HIS A 551 5.37 -7.05 1.51
CA HIS A 551 4.25 -7.80 2.07
C HIS A 551 4.30 -9.31 1.77
N TYR A 552 5.29 -9.76 0.97
CA TYR A 552 5.53 -11.17 0.66
C TYR A 552 6.86 -11.68 1.26
N PRO A 553 6.91 -12.89 1.83
CA PRO A 553 5.79 -13.82 1.98
C PRO A 553 4.79 -13.33 3.05
N ALA A 554 3.53 -13.75 2.92
CA ALA A 554 2.40 -13.17 3.65
C ALA A 554 2.50 -13.30 5.18
N GLU A 555 3.34 -14.21 5.67
CA GLU A 555 3.60 -14.46 7.07
C GLU A 555 4.39 -13.31 7.72
N HIS A 556 5.26 -12.66 6.96
CA HIS A 556 6.22 -11.68 7.46
C HIS A 556 5.68 -10.25 7.46
N ARG A 557 4.93 -9.84 6.42
CA ARG A 557 4.30 -8.51 6.26
C ARG A 557 5.18 -7.37 6.79
N TYR A 558 6.17 -6.91 6.02
CA TYR A 558 7.18 -5.87 6.33
C TYR A 558 8.35 -6.33 7.22
N LEU A 559 8.29 -7.53 7.80
CA LEU A 559 9.42 -8.13 8.52
C LEU A 559 10.24 -9.02 7.58
N GLY A 560 10.99 -8.42 6.66
CA GLY A 560 11.74 -9.16 5.64
C GLY A 560 12.69 -10.23 6.20
N GLU A 561 12.84 -11.34 5.48
CA GLU A 561 13.79 -12.42 5.82
C GLU A 561 15.23 -11.92 5.79
N VAL A 562 15.99 -12.11 6.88
CA VAL A 562 17.36 -11.61 7.04
C VAL A 562 18.26 -12.03 5.89
N HIS A 563 18.16 -13.26 5.40
CA HIS A 563 19.02 -13.74 4.31
C HIS A 563 18.81 -12.95 3.00
N LYS A 564 17.57 -12.54 2.69
CA LYS A 564 17.22 -11.75 1.49
C LYS A 564 17.41 -10.25 1.73
N TRP A 565 17.10 -9.75 2.92
CA TRP A 565 17.03 -8.31 3.18
C TRP A 565 18.33 -7.74 3.75
N VAL A 566 19.22 -8.59 4.28
CA VAL A 566 20.47 -8.19 4.94
C VAL A 566 21.66 -8.99 4.42
N THR A 567 21.66 -10.32 4.60
CA THR A 567 22.85 -11.17 4.35
C THR A 567 23.31 -11.11 2.89
N ILE A 568 22.39 -11.12 1.93
CA ILE A 568 22.72 -11.03 0.50
C ILE A 568 23.54 -9.77 0.15
N PHE A 569 23.33 -8.65 0.84
CA PHE A 569 24.07 -7.41 0.60
C PHE A 569 25.42 -7.42 1.34
N ARG A 570 25.48 -8.03 2.52
CA ARG A 570 26.73 -8.21 3.28
C ARG A 570 27.71 -9.13 2.56
N GLU A 571 27.23 -10.20 1.95
CA GLU A 571 28.02 -11.12 1.12
C GLU A 571 28.22 -10.60 -0.32
N GLU A 572 27.74 -9.40 -0.64
CA GLU A 572 27.79 -8.79 -1.98
C GLU A 572 27.18 -9.68 -3.07
N GLY A 573 26.21 -10.52 -2.71
CA GLY A 573 25.32 -11.20 -3.66
C GLY A 573 24.58 -10.19 -4.51
N MET A 574 24.15 -9.08 -3.91
CA MET A 574 23.70 -7.87 -4.59
C MET A 574 24.42 -6.65 -4.00
N THR A 575 24.50 -5.55 -4.75
CA THR A 575 25.21 -4.32 -4.34
C THR A 575 24.32 -3.07 -4.30
N MET A 576 23.03 -3.24 -4.58
CA MET A 576 22.02 -2.19 -4.47
C MET A 576 20.78 -2.76 -3.76
N PRO A 577 20.61 -2.50 -2.46
CA PRO A 577 19.42 -2.87 -1.73
C PRO A 577 18.19 -2.19 -2.31
N TRP A 578 17.11 -2.95 -2.46
CA TRP A 578 15.95 -2.48 -3.21
C TRP A 578 14.64 -3.06 -2.68
N SER A 579 13.69 -2.18 -2.36
CA SER A 579 12.33 -2.50 -1.90
C SER A 579 11.34 -1.39 -2.32
N GLU A 580 10.08 -1.52 -1.90
CA GLU A 580 8.95 -0.65 -2.26
C GLU A 580 7.97 -0.40 -1.11
N ASP A 581 7.08 0.60 -1.26
CA ASP A 581 6.19 1.15 -0.22
C ASP A 581 4.68 0.83 -0.38
N TYR A 582 4.34 -0.45 -0.55
CA TYR A 582 2.94 -0.94 -0.64
C TYR A 582 2.12 -0.90 0.66
N ILE A 583 2.45 -0.01 1.60
CA ILE A 583 1.91 -0.03 2.96
C ILE A 583 0.40 0.22 3.03
N PHE A 584 -0.17 0.93 2.05
CA PHE A 584 -1.61 1.17 1.94
C PHE A 584 -2.42 -0.10 1.62
N GLN A 585 -1.76 -1.19 1.17
CA GLN A 585 -2.44 -2.43 0.80
C GLN A 585 -2.82 -3.32 1.98
N MET A 586 -2.11 -3.18 3.11
CA MET A 586 -2.15 -4.13 4.23
C MET A 586 -2.66 -3.45 5.51
N PRO A 587 -3.57 -4.08 6.29
CA PRO A 587 -4.11 -3.51 7.53
C PRO A 587 -3.15 -3.61 8.73
N VAL A 588 -1.91 -3.12 8.56
CA VAL A 588 -0.93 -2.95 9.64
C VAL A 588 -1.25 -1.70 10.48
N ALA A 589 -0.64 -1.56 11.67
CA ALA A 589 -1.09 -0.56 12.65
C ALA A 589 -0.92 0.89 12.17
N THR A 590 0.16 1.20 11.46
CA THR A 590 0.45 2.54 10.93
C THR A 590 1.33 2.44 9.69
N GLN A 591 1.24 3.44 8.81
CA GLN A 591 2.07 3.52 7.62
C GLN A 591 3.57 3.69 7.93
N GLN A 592 3.91 4.19 9.12
CA GLN A 592 5.29 4.32 9.58
C GLN A 592 6.05 3.00 9.61
N MET A 593 5.34 1.86 9.74
CA MET A 593 5.95 0.52 9.73
C MET A 593 6.64 0.18 8.41
N ASN A 594 6.35 0.93 7.33
CA ASN A 594 7.08 0.80 6.06
C ASN A 594 8.59 1.03 6.21
N ASN A 595 9.00 1.86 7.19
CA ASN A 595 10.40 2.19 7.43
C ASN A 595 11.23 1.00 7.95
N ILE A 596 10.59 -0.06 8.47
CA ILE A 596 11.26 -1.32 8.85
C ILE A 596 12.07 -1.88 7.68
N ASN A 597 11.52 -1.84 6.47
CA ASN A 597 12.20 -2.31 5.27
C ASN A 597 13.51 -1.56 5.05
N LEU A 598 13.50 -0.24 5.19
CA LEU A 598 14.69 0.58 5.00
C LEU A 598 15.72 0.37 6.10
N ASP A 599 15.29 0.16 7.35
CA ASP A 599 16.20 -0.19 8.43
C ASP A 599 16.84 -1.57 8.24
N LEU A 600 16.13 -2.55 7.67
CA LEU A 600 16.70 -3.83 7.22
C LEU A 600 17.74 -3.61 6.11
N LEU A 601 17.41 -2.86 5.06
CA LEU A 601 18.34 -2.58 3.96
C LEU A 601 19.58 -1.80 4.45
N ARG A 602 19.41 -0.88 5.42
CA ARG A 602 20.48 -0.14 6.09
C ARG A 602 21.39 -1.08 6.89
N ALA A 603 20.81 -2.05 7.58
CA ALA A 603 21.58 -3.14 8.20
C ALA A 603 22.32 -3.97 7.15
N GLY A 604 21.77 -4.17 5.96
CA GLY A 604 22.41 -4.85 4.82
C GLY A 604 23.65 -4.14 4.26
N VAL A 605 23.69 -2.80 4.33
CA VAL A 605 24.80 -1.99 3.79
C VAL A 605 25.75 -1.40 4.84
N ARG A 606 25.62 -1.79 6.12
CA ARG A 606 26.55 -1.33 7.16
C ARG A 606 27.98 -1.75 6.79
N GLY A 607 28.90 -0.79 6.87
CA GLY A 607 30.29 -0.96 6.40
C GLY A 607 30.48 -0.91 4.89
N LYS A 608 29.43 -0.62 4.10
CA LYS A 608 29.46 -0.54 2.62
C LYS A 608 29.04 0.86 2.14
N PRO A 609 29.87 1.91 2.34
CA PRO A 609 29.51 3.30 2.05
C PRO A 609 29.30 3.63 0.56
N ASN A 610 29.55 2.68 -0.35
CA ASN A 610 29.29 2.86 -1.78
C ASN A 610 27.99 2.19 -2.25
N MET A 611 27.37 1.35 -1.42
CA MET A 611 26.07 0.74 -1.74
C MET A 611 24.95 1.71 -1.37
N LYS A 612 24.11 2.03 -2.36
CA LYS A 612 22.99 2.98 -2.22
C LYS A 612 21.67 2.22 -2.14
N ILE A 613 20.80 2.64 -1.22
CA ILE A 613 19.45 2.07 -1.08
C ILE A 613 18.57 2.67 -2.19
N HIS A 614 18.05 1.79 -3.04
CA HIS A 614 17.02 2.06 -4.04
C HIS A 614 15.66 1.76 -3.43
N TYR A 615 14.72 2.69 -3.54
CA TYR A 615 13.39 2.48 -2.99
C TYR A 615 12.31 2.97 -3.94
N TYR A 616 11.23 2.18 -4.08
CA TYR A 616 10.04 2.64 -4.78
C TYR A 616 9.22 3.50 -3.81
N CYS A 617 8.91 4.73 -4.23
CA CYS A 617 7.99 5.62 -3.56
C CYS A 617 6.78 5.81 -4.47
N MET A 618 5.83 4.88 -4.40
CA MET A 618 4.80 4.69 -5.40
C MET A 618 3.67 5.71 -5.22
N PRO A 619 3.45 6.60 -6.21
CA PRO A 619 2.41 7.62 -6.15
C PRO A 619 1.03 7.09 -6.58
N HIS A 620 0.78 5.80 -6.44
CA HIS A 620 -0.39 5.14 -7.04
C HIS A 620 -1.69 5.74 -6.53
N TRP A 621 -2.53 6.15 -7.47
CA TRP A 621 -3.85 6.66 -7.17
C TRP A 621 -4.86 6.09 -8.17
N PRO A 622 -5.96 5.48 -7.69
CA PRO A 622 -6.35 5.40 -6.28
C PRO A 622 -5.53 4.39 -5.46
N GLY A 623 -5.40 4.60 -4.16
CA GLY A 623 -4.67 3.73 -3.22
C GLY A 623 -3.77 4.51 -2.26
N GLN A 624 -3.11 5.56 -2.73
CA GLN A 624 -2.31 6.47 -1.93
C GLN A 624 -2.80 7.92 -2.05
N ILE A 625 -2.85 8.66 -0.94
CA ILE A 625 -3.14 10.10 -0.94
C ILE A 625 -1.86 10.94 -0.95
N PRO A 626 -1.87 12.17 -1.51
CA PRO A 626 -0.68 13.02 -1.62
C PRO A 626 0.10 13.19 -0.31
N ASP A 627 -0.61 13.44 0.80
CA ASP A 627 0.00 13.59 2.12
C ASP A 627 0.76 12.33 2.55
N ASN A 628 0.17 11.15 2.36
CA ASN A 628 0.80 9.90 2.78
C ASN A 628 1.97 9.53 1.88
N TRP A 629 1.87 9.78 0.57
CA TRP A 629 3.03 9.67 -0.32
C TRP A 629 4.17 10.57 0.16
N ARG A 630 3.88 11.82 0.53
CA ARG A 630 4.89 12.75 1.05
C ARG A 630 5.48 12.27 2.39
N ARG A 631 4.67 11.73 3.31
CA ARG A 631 5.18 11.10 4.56
C ARG A 631 6.13 9.96 4.25
N LEU A 632 5.76 9.06 3.35
CA LEU A 632 6.57 7.89 3.00
C LEU A 632 7.83 8.28 2.25
N PHE A 633 7.79 9.28 1.37
CA PHE A 633 8.98 9.81 0.69
C PHE A 633 10.00 10.41 1.67
N TYR A 634 9.54 11.29 2.58
CA TYR A 634 10.42 11.87 3.60
C TYR A 634 10.84 10.85 4.66
N GLY A 635 9.96 9.91 5.04
CA GLY A 635 10.32 8.75 5.84
C GLY A 635 11.44 7.96 5.16
N ALA A 636 11.30 7.69 3.86
CA ALA A 636 12.29 6.93 3.11
C ALA A 636 13.65 7.64 3.05
N LEU A 637 13.66 8.95 2.80
CA LEU A 637 14.86 9.78 2.91
C LEU A 637 15.46 9.68 4.32
N GLY A 638 14.63 9.86 5.34
CA GLY A 638 15.02 9.80 6.75
C GLY A 638 15.65 8.48 7.15
N HIS A 639 15.27 7.35 6.56
CA HIS A 639 15.85 6.03 6.83
C HIS A 639 16.94 5.60 5.82
N GLY A 640 17.43 6.53 4.99
CA GLY A 640 18.64 6.34 4.20
C GLY A 640 18.44 5.97 2.74
N MET A 641 17.24 6.16 2.17
CA MET A 641 17.04 6.07 0.72
C MET A 641 17.95 7.07 -0.01
N GLN A 642 18.61 6.61 -1.08
CA GLN A 642 19.47 7.45 -1.93
C GLN A 642 19.13 7.34 -3.42
N VAL A 643 18.28 6.41 -3.83
CA VAL A 643 17.75 6.26 -5.19
C VAL A 643 16.24 6.11 -5.11
N VAL A 644 15.51 6.92 -5.88
CA VAL A 644 14.04 6.98 -5.88
C VAL A 644 13.51 6.32 -7.14
N ASN A 645 12.39 5.61 -7.06
CA ASN A 645 11.65 5.14 -8.22
C ASN A 645 10.14 5.30 -8.03
N LEU A 646 9.46 5.84 -9.05
CA LEU A 646 8.03 6.16 -9.03
C LEU A 646 7.14 5.14 -9.78
N PHE A 647 7.62 3.92 -10.01
CA PHE A 647 6.91 2.89 -10.79
C PHE A 647 5.44 2.76 -10.38
N GLU A 648 4.43 2.95 -11.23
CA GLU A 648 4.45 3.68 -12.51
C GLU A 648 3.86 5.10 -12.35
N PHE A 649 4.42 6.07 -13.10
CA PHE A 649 4.17 7.50 -12.96
C PHE A 649 3.53 8.09 -14.23
N ARG A 650 2.32 7.62 -14.53
CA ARG A 650 1.42 8.19 -15.55
C ARG A 650 -0.05 7.84 -15.25
N PRO A 651 -1.03 8.59 -15.80
CA PRO A 651 -2.46 8.31 -15.62
C PRO A 651 -2.89 7.00 -16.29
N VAL A 652 -3.96 6.38 -15.79
CA VAL A 652 -4.49 5.11 -16.31
C VAL A 652 -4.80 5.15 -17.82
N GLN A 653 -5.23 6.32 -18.33
CA GLN A 653 -5.52 6.54 -19.75
C GLN A 653 -4.30 6.37 -20.67
N VAL A 654 -3.10 6.22 -20.11
CA VAL A 654 -1.86 5.96 -20.84
C VAL A 654 -0.95 4.93 -20.15
N ALA A 655 -1.36 4.41 -18.99
CA ALA A 655 -0.61 3.43 -18.22
C ALA A 655 -0.51 2.10 -18.97
N TYR A 656 0.49 1.29 -18.63
CA TYR A 656 0.61 -0.06 -19.15
C TYR A 656 0.00 -1.08 -18.18
N THR A 657 0.15 -0.84 -16.88
CA THR A 657 -0.37 -1.70 -15.82
C THR A 657 -1.51 -1.00 -15.07
N GLU A 658 -2.16 -1.77 -14.21
CA GLU A 658 -3.14 -1.30 -13.24
C GLU A 658 -2.51 -0.32 -12.23
N ASN A 659 -1.19 -0.39 -12.01
CA ASN A 659 -0.44 0.49 -11.11
C ASN A 659 -0.19 1.86 -11.75
N HIS A 660 -1.15 2.79 -11.58
CA HIS A 660 -1.13 4.11 -12.19
C HIS A 660 -1.29 5.25 -11.17
N CYS A 661 -1.04 6.49 -11.59
CA CYS A 661 -1.36 7.69 -10.82
C CYS A 661 -2.24 8.62 -11.64
N SER A 662 -3.52 8.71 -11.30
CA SER A 662 -4.46 9.57 -12.07
C SER A 662 -4.82 10.89 -11.37
N ASN A 663 -4.28 11.16 -10.16
CA ASN A 663 -4.56 12.39 -9.41
C ASN A 663 -3.50 13.49 -9.68
N PRO A 664 -3.86 14.63 -10.31
CA PRO A 664 -2.94 15.74 -10.55
C PRO A 664 -2.26 16.30 -9.28
N GLU A 665 -2.95 16.33 -8.13
CA GLU A 665 -2.35 16.84 -6.88
C GLU A 665 -1.20 15.94 -6.40
N THR A 666 -1.24 14.64 -6.68
CA THR A 666 -0.12 13.74 -6.39
C THR A 666 1.11 14.14 -7.21
N TYR A 667 0.96 14.42 -8.52
CA TYR A 667 2.07 14.90 -9.35
C TYR A 667 2.66 16.22 -8.85
N ARG A 668 1.81 17.16 -8.44
CA ARG A 668 2.24 18.43 -7.84
C ARG A 668 3.02 18.21 -6.54
N THR A 669 2.54 17.32 -5.68
CA THR A 669 3.21 16.97 -4.43
C THR A 669 4.55 16.28 -4.66
N VAL A 670 4.66 15.40 -5.66
CA VAL A 670 5.93 14.80 -6.09
C VAL A 670 6.90 15.87 -6.59
N LEU A 671 6.44 16.75 -7.47
CA LEU A 671 7.26 17.82 -8.06
C LEU A 671 7.82 18.75 -6.98
N ARG A 672 6.95 19.21 -6.07
CA ARG A 672 7.31 20.03 -4.91
C ARG A 672 8.38 19.35 -4.05
N SER A 673 8.16 18.08 -3.69
CA SER A 673 9.08 17.32 -2.84
C SER A 673 10.45 17.09 -3.51
N PHE A 674 10.50 16.89 -4.83
CA PHE A 674 11.76 16.77 -5.55
C PHE A 674 12.53 18.10 -5.65
N ARG A 675 11.83 19.24 -5.81
CA ARG A 675 12.49 20.55 -5.77
C ARG A 675 13.08 20.85 -4.39
N GLU A 676 12.36 20.47 -3.34
CA GLU A 676 12.85 20.55 -1.97
C GLU A 676 14.10 19.67 -1.78
N LEU A 677 14.06 18.40 -2.22
CA LEU A 677 15.22 17.50 -2.19
C LEU A 677 16.45 18.10 -2.89
N GLY A 678 16.30 18.76 -4.04
CA GLY A 678 17.41 19.36 -4.77
C GLY A 678 18.21 20.40 -3.97
N GLN A 679 17.68 20.94 -2.87
CA GLN A 679 18.37 21.87 -1.98
C GLN A 679 19.39 21.19 -1.05
N PHE A 680 19.23 19.89 -0.79
CA PHE A 680 20.05 19.11 0.16
C PHE A 680 20.43 17.71 -0.34
N GLU A 681 20.21 17.40 -1.62
CA GLU A 681 20.57 16.11 -2.21
C GLU A 681 22.05 15.78 -2.04
N ASP A 682 22.91 16.80 -1.98
CA ASP A 682 24.35 16.65 -1.80
C ASP A 682 24.70 16.04 -0.43
N ILE A 683 23.92 16.39 0.60
CA ILE A 683 24.01 15.80 1.95
C ILE A 683 23.47 14.38 1.94
N ILE A 684 22.34 14.11 1.24
CA ILE A 684 21.78 12.75 1.15
C ILE A 684 22.73 11.79 0.43
N GLN A 685 23.31 12.21 -0.69
CA GLN A 685 24.15 11.35 -1.53
C GLN A 685 25.52 11.06 -0.90
N SER A 686 26.08 12.01 -0.15
CA SER A 686 27.37 11.87 0.54
C SER A 686 27.28 11.49 2.01
N GLY A 687 26.08 11.50 2.59
CA GLY A 687 25.85 11.32 4.01
C GLY A 687 25.36 9.93 4.40
N ARG A 688 25.27 9.71 5.72
CA ARG A 688 24.68 8.52 6.34
C ARG A 688 23.86 8.90 7.55
N ASN A 689 22.85 8.08 7.83
CA ASN A 689 22.13 8.13 9.10
C ASN A 689 23.11 8.10 10.26
N ARG A 690 22.90 8.98 11.23
CA ARG A 690 23.64 8.95 12.48
C ARG A 690 23.47 7.56 13.14
N PRO A 691 24.55 6.90 13.58
CA PRO A 691 24.44 5.61 14.25
C PRO A 691 23.57 5.69 15.49
N ALA A 692 22.61 4.76 15.61
CA ALA A 692 21.75 4.66 16.77
C ALA A 692 22.51 4.15 18.01
N LYS A 693 21.97 4.45 19.20
CA LYS A 693 22.43 3.86 20.47
C LYS A 693 21.56 2.69 20.94
N ALA A 694 20.41 2.48 20.30
CA ALA A 694 19.55 1.33 20.50
C ALA A 694 19.50 0.48 19.23
N ALA A 695 19.38 -0.84 19.42
CA ALA A 695 19.25 -1.79 18.33
C ALA A 695 18.09 -2.75 18.53
N MET A 696 17.49 -3.23 17.45
CA MET A 696 16.50 -4.31 17.45
C MET A 696 17.06 -5.53 16.71
N TRP A 697 16.90 -6.69 17.33
CA TRP A 697 17.46 -7.95 16.85
C TRP A 697 16.62 -8.57 15.72
N PHE A 698 17.30 -9.03 14.67
CA PHE A 698 16.76 -9.86 13.61
C PHE A 698 17.73 -11.00 13.33
N SER A 699 17.24 -12.22 13.09
CA SER A 699 18.13 -13.35 12.82
C SER A 699 17.58 -14.33 11.80
N GLU A 700 18.48 -14.91 10.99
CA GLU A 700 18.13 -16.04 10.11
C GLU A 700 17.65 -17.25 10.93
N THR A 701 18.17 -17.42 12.15
CA THR A 701 17.70 -18.46 13.07
C THR A 701 16.21 -18.29 13.37
N ALA A 702 15.76 -17.09 13.72
CA ALA A 702 14.36 -16.79 13.96
C ALA A 702 13.48 -16.97 12.72
N ASP A 703 13.97 -16.55 11.55
CA ASP A 703 13.26 -16.73 10.27
C ASP A 703 13.04 -18.21 9.95
N ILE A 704 14.07 -19.04 10.11
CA ILE A 704 14.00 -20.50 9.87
C ILE A 704 12.98 -21.17 10.78
N TRP A 705 12.89 -20.72 12.03
CA TRP A 705 11.96 -21.25 13.00
C TRP A 705 10.54 -20.65 12.92
N GLY A 706 10.33 -19.61 12.12
CA GLY A 706 9.04 -18.95 11.91
C GLY A 706 8.62 -18.06 13.07
N ASP A 707 9.59 -17.38 13.71
CA ASP A 707 9.33 -16.47 14.82
C ASP A 707 8.69 -15.16 14.38
N ASN A 708 8.80 -14.80 13.10
CA ASN A 708 8.18 -13.63 12.50
C ASN A 708 6.81 -13.95 11.88
N HIS A 709 6.06 -14.92 12.42
CA HIS A 709 4.73 -15.32 11.96
C HIS A 709 3.63 -14.91 12.97
N GLY A 710 2.39 -14.82 12.49
CA GLY A 710 1.21 -14.67 13.35
C GLY A 710 1.29 -13.43 14.26
N SER A 711 0.93 -13.64 15.53
CA SER A 711 0.96 -12.59 16.56
C SER A 711 2.35 -12.10 16.93
N PHE A 712 3.39 -12.91 16.75
CA PHE A 712 4.76 -12.47 16.97
C PHE A 712 5.19 -11.45 15.92
N ALA A 713 4.79 -11.64 14.66
CA ALA A 713 4.99 -10.66 13.60
C ALA A 713 4.33 -9.32 13.93
N ALA A 714 3.05 -9.35 14.31
CA ALA A 714 2.31 -8.15 14.70
C ALA A 714 2.92 -7.48 15.94
N GLY A 715 3.32 -8.27 16.93
CA GLY A 715 4.02 -7.82 18.14
C GLY A 715 5.36 -7.14 17.84
N LYS A 716 6.16 -7.70 16.91
CA LYS A 716 7.46 -7.15 16.50
C LYS A 716 7.29 -5.82 15.76
N ARG A 717 6.38 -5.73 14.79
CA ARG A 717 6.05 -4.48 14.08
C ARG A 717 5.59 -3.38 15.04
N THR A 718 4.65 -3.71 15.93
CA THR A 718 4.10 -2.73 16.89
C THR A 718 5.13 -2.30 17.92
N LEU A 719 6.02 -3.20 18.35
CA LEU A 719 7.15 -2.87 19.21
C LEU A 719 8.12 -1.90 18.52
N TYR A 720 8.45 -2.12 17.24
CA TYR A 720 9.29 -1.20 16.47
C TYR A 720 8.76 0.23 16.55
N THR A 721 7.48 0.45 16.23
CA THR A 721 6.89 1.79 16.28
C THR A 721 6.83 2.35 17.71
N MET A 722 6.54 1.50 18.70
CA MET A 722 6.56 1.90 20.11
C MET A 722 7.94 2.41 20.56
N ILE A 723 9.03 1.81 20.06
CA ILE A 723 10.41 2.23 20.32
C ILE A 723 10.72 3.57 19.63
N ILE A 724 10.32 3.74 18.37
CA ILE A 724 10.49 5.02 17.65
C ILE A 724 9.75 6.15 18.38
N HIS A 725 8.51 5.89 18.83
CA HIS A 725 7.75 6.83 19.67
C HIS A 725 8.35 7.04 21.06
N HIS A 726 9.39 6.30 21.47
CA HIS A 726 10.15 6.61 22.68
C HIS A 726 11.25 7.66 22.45
N GLY A 727 11.46 8.07 21.19
CA GLY A 727 12.45 9.07 20.78
C GLY A 727 13.81 8.48 20.40
N HIS A 728 13.92 7.16 20.27
CA HIS A 728 15.18 6.52 19.89
C HIS A 728 15.28 6.36 18.38
N GLN A 729 16.43 6.76 17.82
CA GLN A 729 16.89 6.17 16.56
C GLN A 729 17.18 4.69 16.82
N LEU A 730 16.83 3.84 15.87
CA LEU A 730 16.91 2.40 16.03
C LEU A 730 17.69 1.80 14.87
N ASP A 731 18.71 0.99 15.17
CA ASP A 731 19.41 0.17 14.18
C ASP A 731 18.88 -1.27 14.22
N PHE A 732 18.92 -1.98 13.11
CA PHE A 732 18.74 -3.43 13.11
C PHE A 732 20.09 -4.14 13.16
N VAL A 733 20.21 -5.13 14.02
CA VAL A 733 21.42 -5.95 14.19
C VAL A 733 21.09 -7.41 13.97
N ILE A 734 22.02 -8.12 13.36
CA ILE A 734 21.90 -9.55 13.05
C ILE A 734 22.99 -10.37 13.72
N GLU A 735 22.88 -11.70 13.64
CA GLU A 735 23.91 -12.64 14.11
C GLU A 735 25.29 -12.24 13.55
N GLY A 736 26.26 -12.03 14.44
CA GLY A 736 27.65 -11.67 14.10
C GLY A 736 27.94 -10.16 14.06
N ASP A 737 26.95 -9.28 14.16
CA ASP A 737 27.20 -7.84 14.32
C ASP A 737 27.82 -7.53 15.70
N ALA A 738 28.67 -6.50 15.75
CA ALA A 738 29.25 -6.02 17.00
C ALA A 738 28.21 -5.25 17.84
N LEU A 739 27.99 -5.66 19.09
CA LEU A 739 27.01 -5.02 19.98
C LEU A 739 27.57 -3.83 20.78
N LYS A 740 28.90 -3.68 20.86
CA LYS A 740 29.59 -2.70 21.72
C LYS A 740 29.19 -1.23 21.50
N ASP A 741 28.70 -0.91 20.30
CA ASP A 741 28.31 0.45 19.92
C ASP A 741 26.89 0.82 20.41
N TYR A 742 26.13 -0.18 20.85
CA TYR A 742 24.76 -0.05 21.35
C TYR A 742 24.72 -0.11 22.88
N LYS A 743 23.80 0.66 23.47
CA LYS A 743 23.49 0.67 24.90
C LYS A 743 22.27 -0.19 25.21
N GLN A 744 21.33 -0.28 24.27
CA GLN A 744 20.09 -1.04 24.41
C GLN A 744 19.91 -2.00 23.23
N LEU A 745 19.44 -3.21 23.52
CA LEU A 745 19.10 -4.22 22.54
C LEU A 745 17.69 -4.74 22.82
N TYR A 746 16.81 -4.67 21.81
CA TYR A 746 15.46 -5.22 21.85
C TYR A 746 15.43 -6.59 21.18
N LEU A 747 15.02 -7.61 21.92
CA LEU A 747 14.96 -9.00 21.47
C LEU A 747 13.51 -9.52 21.49
N THR A 748 13.01 -9.92 20.32
CA THR A 748 11.68 -10.53 20.16
C THR A 748 11.74 -11.96 19.66
N ASP A 749 12.87 -12.34 19.05
CA ASP A 749 13.08 -13.64 18.42
C ASP A 749 13.12 -14.73 19.49
N ARG A 750 12.34 -15.79 19.32
CA ARG A 750 12.26 -16.89 20.29
C ARG A 750 13.47 -17.79 20.20
N HIS A 751 14.03 -17.93 19.00
CA HIS A 751 15.22 -18.71 18.70
C HIS A 751 16.42 -17.77 18.49
N VAL A 752 17.46 -17.98 19.29
CA VAL A 752 18.74 -17.27 19.16
C VAL A 752 19.85 -18.31 19.20
N SER A 753 20.72 -18.33 18.20
CA SER A 753 21.79 -19.33 18.15
C SER A 753 22.72 -19.26 19.36
N GLN A 754 23.32 -20.37 19.77
CA GLN A 754 24.20 -20.41 20.94
C GLN A 754 25.35 -19.40 20.85
N ALA A 755 25.91 -19.20 19.66
CA ALA A 755 26.97 -18.20 19.42
C ALA A 755 26.45 -16.77 19.67
N ALA A 756 25.28 -16.44 19.13
CA ALA A 756 24.64 -15.14 19.35
C ALA A 756 24.24 -14.93 20.82
N SER A 757 23.71 -15.96 21.49
CA SER A 757 23.40 -15.94 22.92
C SER A 757 24.61 -15.53 23.75
N ARG A 758 25.78 -16.13 23.48
CA ARG A 758 27.04 -15.80 24.20
C ARG A 758 27.46 -14.35 23.94
N ALA A 759 27.40 -13.89 22.69
CA ALA A 759 27.72 -12.51 22.35
C ALA A 759 26.81 -11.50 23.08
N ILE A 760 25.51 -11.81 23.23
CA ILE A 760 24.57 -11.01 24.01
C ILE A 760 24.94 -11.01 25.49
N VAL A 761 25.27 -12.17 26.07
CA VAL A 761 25.71 -12.28 27.47
C VAL A 761 26.97 -11.45 27.71
N ASP A 762 27.98 -11.57 26.85
CA ASP A 762 29.24 -10.83 26.95
C ASP A 762 29.00 -9.32 26.88
N TRP A 763 28.12 -8.88 25.99
CA TRP A 763 27.72 -7.47 25.89
C TRP A 763 26.98 -6.96 27.12
N VAL A 764 26.05 -7.75 27.70
CA VAL A 764 25.38 -7.41 28.97
C VAL A 764 26.39 -7.36 30.12
N ASN A 765 27.35 -8.28 30.18
CA ASN A 765 28.37 -8.32 31.22
C ASN A 765 29.19 -7.01 31.29
N VAL A 766 29.42 -6.36 30.15
CA VAL A 766 30.16 -5.09 30.07
C VAL A 766 29.29 -3.83 30.14
N GLY A 767 27.97 -3.96 30.32
CA GLY A 767 27.08 -2.81 30.57
C GLY A 767 25.87 -2.69 29.65
N GLY A 768 25.66 -3.61 28.72
CA GLY A 768 24.50 -3.62 27.83
C GLY A 768 23.16 -3.79 28.55
N GLN A 769 22.11 -3.17 28.02
CA GLN A 769 20.72 -3.32 28.50
C GLN A 769 19.90 -4.16 27.52
N LEU A 770 19.54 -5.38 27.91
CA LEU A 770 18.71 -6.26 27.09
C LEU A 770 17.24 -6.12 27.47
N ILE A 771 16.38 -5.80 26.50
CA ILE A 771 14.93 -5.76 26.66
C ILE A 771 14.32 -6.87 25.81
N ALA A 772 13.55 -7.76 26.44
CA ALA A 772 12.98 -8.94 25.80
C ALA A 772 11.46 -9.04 26.00
N THR A 773 10.76 -9.64 25.04
CA THR A 773 9.31 -9.87 25.09
C THR A 773 8.95 -11.35 25.19
N ALA A 774 7.66 -11.68 25.26
CA ALA A 774 7.17 -13.06 25.38
C ALA A 774 7.88 -14.04 24.43
N GLY A 775 8.49 -15.08 25.00
CA GLY A 775 9.14 -16.16 24.27
C GLY A 775 10.55 -15.84 23.78
N ALA A 776 11.01 -14.60 23.87
CA ALA A 776 12.27 -14.16 23.29
C ALA A 776 13.49 -14.86 23.93
N GLY A 777 14.41 -15.37 23.11
CA GLY A 777 15.65 -16.03 23.52
C GLY A 777 15.47 -17.36 24.25
N MET A 778 14.31 -18.01 24.15
CA MET A 778 13.99 -19.20 24.96
C MET A 778 14.45 -20.51 24.32
N PHE A 779 14.77 -20.49 23.03
CA PHE A 779 15.21 -21.63 22.23
C PHE A 779 16.51 -21.33 21.48
N ASP A 780 17.29 -22.36 21.19
CA ASP A 780 18.50 -22.28 20.37
C ASP A 780 18.23 -22.66 18.91
N GLU A 781 19.27 -22.70 18.07
CA GLU A 781 19.16 -23.04 16.65
C GLU A 781 18.63 -24.46 16.38
N TYR A 782 18.65 -25.34 17.39
CA TYR A 782 18.16 -26.71 17.32
C TYR A 782 16.80 -26.89 18.01
N ASN A 783 16.12 -25.77 18.30
CA ASN A 783 14.83 -25.72 19.00
C ASN A 783 14.89 -26.43 20.37
N GLN A 784 16.06 -26.39 21.02
CA GLN A 784 16.27 -26.84 22.40
C GLN A 784 16.18 -25.66 23.36
N PRO A 785 15.90 -25.88 24.66
CA PRO A 785 16.01 -24.84 25.67
C PRO A 785 17.35 -24.07 25.60
N ASN A 786 17.28 -22.76 25.38
CA ASN A 786 18.48 -21.91 25.34
C ASN A 786 19.00 -21.65 26.75
N THR A 787 19.88 -22.52 27.24
CA THR A 787 20.40 -22.45 28.62
C THR A 787 21.13 -21.14 28.90
N VAL A 788 21.89 -20.62 27.92
CA VAL A 788 22.68 -19.39 28.03
C VAL A 788 21.80 -18.17 28.32
N LEU A 789 20.76 -17.93 27.51
CA LEU A 789 19.88 -16.78 27.71
C LEU A 789 18.92 -16.99 28.89
N ARG A 790 18.47 -18.23 29.15
CA ARG A 790 17.66 -18.53 30.34
C ARG A 790 18.41 -18.20 31.64
N GLU A 791 19.70 -18.53 31.73
CA GLU A 791 20.55 -18.17 32.87
C GLU A 791 20.74 -16.65 32.98
N LEU A 792 20.96 -15.95 31.85
CA LEU A 792 21.05 -14.49 31.80
C LEU A 792 19.77 -13.82 32.32
N PHE A 793 18.59 -14.34 31.95
CA PHE A 793 17.31 -13.83 32.44
C PHE A 793 16.97 -14.31 33.86
N GLY A 794 17.59 -15.38 34.36
CA GLY A 794 17.20 -16.02 35.61
C GLY A 794 15.86 -16.78 35.49
N ILE A 795 15.58 -17.35 34.31
CA ILE A 795 14.37 -18.11 34.02
C ILE A 795 14.70 -19.60 34.14
N LYS A 796 14.07 -20.29 35.08
CA LYS A 796 14.22 -21.74 35.27
C LYS A 796 13.30 -22.52 34.32
N ALA A 797 12.04 -22.09 34.22
CA ALA A 797 11.06 -22.70 33.34
C ALA A 797 10.15 -21.63 32.72
N ILE A 798 9.65 -21.93 31.52
CA ILE A 798 8.74 -21.06 30.79
C ILE A 798 7.72 -21.89 30.01
N THR A 799 6.47 -21.44 30.04
CA THR A 799 5.40 -21.96 29.19
C THR A 799 4.84 -20.81 28.35
N LEU A 800 4.89 -20.96 27.04
CA LEU A 800 4.30 -20.02 26.10
C LEU A 800 2.79 -20.31 25.97
N ILE A 801 1.96 -19.30 26.16
CA ILE A 801 0.50 -19.39 26.09
C ILE A 801 0.03 -18.60 24.87
N VAL A 802 -0.47 -19.33 23.86
CA VAL A 802 -1.04 -18.79 22.62
C VAL A 802 -2.44 -19.41 22.45
N PRO A 803 -3.49 -18.79 23.00
CA PRO A 803 -4.83 -19.37 22.95
C PRO A 803 -5.36 -19.46 21.50
N GLU A 804 -6.00 -20.58 21.19
CA GLU A 804 -6.64 -20.79 19.88
C GLU A 804 -7.69 -19.70 19.59
N GLY A 805 -7.76 -19.24 18.34
CA GLY A 805 -8.71 -18.20 17.92
C GLY A 805 -8.45 -16.79 18.47
N LYS A 806 -7.35 -16.57 19.21
CA LYS A 806 -6.95 -15.25 19.75
C LYS A 806 -5.75 -14.65 19.01
N GLY A 807 -5.43 -15.15 17.82
CA GLY A 807 -4.35 -14.64 16.95
C GLY A 807 -4.61 -13.20 16.52
N ILE A 808 -3.55 -12.39 16.47
CA ILE A 808 -3.59 -11.02 15.95
C ILE A 808 -2.51 -10.90 14.91
N GLU A 809 -2.91 -10.80 13.66
CA GLU A 809 -2.00 -10.91 12.53
C GLU A 809 -1.86 -9.58 11.81
N MET A 810 -3.00 -8.91 11.60
CA MET A 810 -3.10 -7.59 11.01
C MET A 810 -3.79 -6.66 12.00
N VAL A 811 -3.02 -5.71 12.52
CA VAL A 811 -3.42 -4.93 13.70
C VAL A 811 -4.74 -4.18 13.49
N LYS A 812 -4.96 -3.53 12.33
CA LYS A 812 -6.22 -2.79 12.09
C LYS A 812 -7.44 -3.71 11.90
N GLN A 813 -7.22 -4.96 11.53
CA GLN A 813 -8.29 -5.95 11.30
C GLN A 813 -8.65 -6.73 12.58
N ASP A 814 -7.63 -7.19 13.30
CA ASP A 814 -7.81 -8.20 14.35
C ASP A 814 -7.88 -7.57 15.74
N LEU A 815 -6.99 -6.62 16.05
CA LEU A 815 -6.86 -6.05 17.40
C LEU A 815 -8.12 -5.34 17.91
N PRO A 816 -8.88 -4.55 17.10
CA PRO A 816 -10.11 -3.89 17.56
C PRO A 816 -11.25 -4.86 17.93
N PHE A 817 -11.14 -6.13 17.54
CA PHE A 817 -12.10 -7.18 17.83
C PHE A 817 -11.54 -8.22 18.81
N ALA A 818 -10.30 -8.04 19.27
CA ALA A 818 -9.63 -8.98 20.14
C ALA A 818 -10.06 -8.78 21.60
N GLU A 819 -10.45 -9.86 22.25
CA GLU A 819 -10.61 -9.87 23.71
C GLU A 819 -9.24 -10.06 24.37
N PRO A 820 -8.94 -9.34 25.47
CA PRO A 820 -7.73 -9.58 26.25
C PRO A 820 -7.67 -11.04 26.74
N ILE A 821 -6.51 -11.67 26.60
CA ILE A 821 -6.26 -13.02 27.13
C ILE A 821 -5.86 -13.01 28.60
N ASP A 822 -5.42 -11.85 29.10
CA ASP A 822 -5.07 -11.58 30.49
C ASP A 822 -4.97 -10.07 30.73
N SER A 823 -4.60 -9.66 31.94
CA SER A 823 -4.30 -8.28 32.30
C SER A 823 -3.45 -8.20 33.57
N PHE A 824 -2.90 -7.03 33.86
CA PHE A 824 -2.25 -6.74 35.13
C PHE A 824 -2.59 -5.34 35.63
N GLN A 825 -2.45 -5.11 36.94
CA GLN A 825 -2.64 -3.81 37.56
C GLN A 825 -1.30 -3.08 37.73
N TYR A 826 -1.30 -1.76 37.56
CA TYR A 826 -0.13 -0.91 37.81
C TYR A 826 -0.56 0.46 38.37
N ALA A 827 0.30 1.10 39.17
CA ALA A 827 0.02 2.42 39.70
C ALA A 827 0.00 3.47 38.58
N ASN A 828 -1.00 4.36 38.57
CA ASN A 828 -1.09 5.42 37.57
C ASN A 828 0.17 6.33 37.60
N LEU A 829 1.00 6.22 36.57
CA LEU A 829 2.30 6.91 36.49
C LEU A 829 2.17 8.42 36.28
N LEU A 830 1.04 8.90 35.75
CA LEU A 830 0.75 10.32 35.48
C LEU A 830 0.04 11.04 36.66
N GLY A 831 -0.34 10.33 37.73
CA GLY A 831 -1.03 10.90 38.89
C GLY A 831 -0.16 11.70 39.85
N ARG A 832 1.09 12.06 39.51
CA ARG A 832 2.01 12.75 40.44
C ARG A 832 1.60 14.18 40.82
N HIS A 833 0.61 14.78 40.15
CA HIS A 833 0.28 16.21 40.34
C HIS A 833 -1.19 16.51 40.63
N ILE A 834 -2.04 15.50 40.88
CA ILE A 834 -3.47 15.76 41.14
C ILE A 834 -3.86 15.07 42.45
N VAL A 835 -4.08 15.93 43.45
CA VAL A 835 -4.70 15.78 44.78
C VAL A 835 -3.89 15.15 45.91
N ASN A 836 -3.76 15.95 46.98
CA ASN A 836 -3.53 15.52 48.37
C ASN A 836 -4.65 14.57 48.82
N LEU A 837 -4.55 13.29 48.47
CA LEU A 837 -5.31 12.21 49.12
C LEU A 837 -4.34 11.26 49.83
N PRO A 838 -4.69 10.72 51.00
CA PRO A 838 -3.82 9.80 51.72
C PRO A 838 -3.65 8.48 50.96
N ASN A 839 -2.39 8.14 50.68
CA ASN A 839 -1.81 6.79 50.54
C ASN A 839 -2.31 5.74 49.52
N GLU A 840 -3.30 5.98 48.65
CA GLU A 840 -3.59 5.03 47.55
C GLU A 840 -3.50 5.66 46.17
N LYS A 841 -2.52 5.20 45.37
CA LYS A 841 -2.41 5.59 43.95
C LYS A 841 -3.51 4.88 43.18
N PRO A 842 -4.33 5.57 42.37
CA PRO A 842 -5.32 4.90 41.53
C PRO A 842 -4.60 3.89 40.63
N MET A 843 -5.04 2.64 40.69
CA MET A 843 -4.51 1.55 39.88
C MET A 843 -5.17 1.57 38.50
N LYS A 844 -4.38 1.34 37.45
CA LYS A 844 -4.84 1.14 36.09
C LYS A 844 -4.65 -0.32 35.69
N THR A 845 -5.52 -0.79 34.80
CA THR A 845 -5.44 -2.14 34.23
C THR A 845 -4.80 -2.10 32.85
N MET A 846 -3.79 -2.94 32.62
CA MET A 846 -3.20 -3.17 31.29
C MET A 846 -3.82 -4.44 30.67
N PRO A 847 -4.51 -4.36 29.53
CA PRO A 847 -4.95 -5.54 28.80
C PRO A 847 -3.77 -6.19 28.07
N VAL A 848 -3.77 -7.52 28.01
CA VAL A 848 -2.75 -8.33 27.36
C VAL A 848 -3.41 -9.14 26.25
N PHE A 849 -2.83 -9.14 25.06
CA PHE A 849 -3.44 -9.73 23.87
C PHE A 849 -2.57 -10.84 23.27
N SER A 850 -3.26 -11.87 22.78
CA SER A 850 -2.78 -12.95 21.92
C SER A 850 -1.70 -13.90 22.47
N VAL A 851 -0.65 -13.38 23.10
CA VAL A 851 0.48 -14.18 23.61
C VAL A 851 0.89 -13.68 24.99
N ARG A 852 1.06 -14.62 25.92
CA ARG A 852 1.75 -14.40 27.20
C ARG A 852 2.65 -15.58 27.55
N CYS A 853 3.51 -15.41 28.54
CA CYS A 853 4.34 -16.48 29.09
C CYS A 853 4.05 -16.66 30.58
N LYS A 854 3.98 -17.91 31.04
CA LYS A 854 4.09 -18.25 32.46
C LYS A 854 5.56 -18.55 32.75
N ILE A 855 6.17 -17.78 33.64
CA ILE A 855 7.62 -17.84 33.92
C ILE A 855 7.86 -18.24 35.37
N GLU A 856 8.74 -19.23 35.57
CA GLU A 856 9.34 -19.55 36.86
C GLU A 856 10.75 -18.93 36.92
N LEU A 857 10.93 -17.97 37.83
CA LEU A 857 12.21 -17.30 38.04
C LEU A 857 13.04 -18.00 39.11
N THR A 858 14.36 -17.98 38.95
CA THR A 858 15.30 -18.42 40.00
C THR A 858 15.31 -17.49 41.21
N ASP A 859 14.92 -16.23 41.01
CA ASP A 859 14.81 -15.20 42.05
C ASP A 859 13.62 -14.27 41.72
N GLN A 860 12.76 -14.04 42.70
CA GLN A 860 11.55 -13.21 42.59
C GLN A 860 11.80 -11.73 42.91
N SER A 861 12.98 -11.36 43.44
CA SER A 861 13.31 -9.99 43.87
C SER A 861 13.19 -8.94 42.76
N GLY A 862 13.37 -9.34 41.50
CA GLY A 862 13.27 -8.49 40.32
C GLY A 862 11.87 -8.32 39.73
N VAL A 863 10.86 -8.99 40.28
CA VAL A 863 9.48 -8.93 39.76
C VAL A 863 8.90 -7.55 40.02
N ARG A 864 8.42 -6.89 38.96
CA ARG A 864 7.82 -5.55 39.02
C ARG A 864 6.31 -5.60 38.98
N ILE A 865 5.77 -6.48 38.14
CA ILE A 865 4.34 -6.57 37.85
C ILE A 865 3.97 -8.04 37.70
N LYS A 866 2.80 -8.41 38.22
CA LYS A 866 2.20 -9.75 38.12
C LYS A 866 0.91 -9.71 37.32
N PHE A 867 0.64 -10.78 36.58
CA PHE A 867 -0.67 -11.04 35.98
C PHE A 867 -1.73 -11.35 37.05
N LYS A 868 -2.99 -11.43 36.64
CA LYS A 868 -4.12 -11.76 37.54
C LYS A 868 -3.93 -13.10 38.28
N ASP A 869 -3.31 -14.08 37.64
CA ASP A 869 -3.03 -15.40 38.24
C ASP A 869 -1.79 -15.42 39.16
N GLY A 870 -1.20 -14.25 39.44
CA GLY A 870 -0.02 -14.10 40.29
C GLY A 870 1.31 -14.43 39.61
N SER A 871 1.29 -14.91 38.36
CA SER A 871 2.52 -15.15 37.60
C SER A 871 3.17 -13.84 37.14
N THR A 872 4.48 -13.88 36.86
CA THR A 872 5.26 -12.69 36.52
C THR A 872 4.90 -12.13 35.15
N ALA A 873 4.48 -10.86 35.10
CA ALA A 873 4.21 -10.14 33.86
C ALA A 873 5.42 -9.33 33.37
N ILE A 874 6.08 -8.61 34.28
CA ILE A 874 7.29 -7.84 33.98
C ILE A 874 8.28 -8.02 35.13
N PHE A 875 9.53 -8.31 34.81
CA PHE A 875 10.63 -8.32 35.76
C PHE A 875 11.87 -7.64 35.20
N LYS A 876 12.69 -7.07 36.08
CA LYS A 876 14.01 -6.53 35.76
C LYS A 876 15.04 -7.17 36.67
N ARG A 877 16.15 -7.62 36.08
CA ARG A 877 17.22 -8.30 36.79
C ARG A 877 18.56 -7.71 36.40
N LYS A 878 19.47 -7.64 37.38
CA LYS A 878 20.89 -7.45 37.15
C LYS A 878 21.58 -8.82 37.30
N PRO A 879 22.04 -9.46 36.22
CA PRO A 879 22.70 -10.76 36.32
C PRO A 879 23.92 -10.70 37.24
N LYS A 880 24.20 -11.79 37.97
CA LYS A 880 25.31 -11.83 38.93
C LYS A 880 26.64 -11.58 38.21
N GLY A 881 27.42 -10.61 38.69
CA GLY A 881 28.72 -10.24 38.10
C GLY A 881 28.63 -9.35 36.84
N ALA A 882 27.45 -9.12 36.29
CA ALA A 882 27.27 -8.25 35.12
C ALA A 882 27.20 -6.76 35.50
N LYS A 883 27.74 -5.90 34.63
CA LYS A 883 27.55 -4.44 34.75
C LYS A 883 26.21 -3.98 34.19
N GLY A 884 25.68 -4.69 33.19
CA GLY A 884 24.41 -4.41 32.53
C GLY A 884 23.19 -4.98 33.25
N GLU A 885 22.04 -4.92 32.58
CA GLU A 885 20.76 -5.35 33.13
C GLU A 885 19.85 -5.93 32.04
N VAL A 886 18.85 -6.70 32.48
CA VAL A 886 17.83 -7.29 31.61
C VAL A 886 16.44 -6.89 32.09
N LEU A 887 15.56 -6.55 31.15
CA LEU A 887 14.13 -6.30 31.35
C LEU A 887 13.35 -7.28 30.48
N TYR A 888 12.38 -7.97 31.06
CA TYR A 888 11.58 -8.94 30.33
C TYR A 888 10.09 -8.68 30.55
N SER A 889 9.36 -8.52 29.44
CA SER A 889 7.89 -8.47 29.42
C SER A 889 7.36 -9.82 28.96
N ALA A 890 6.68 -10.54 29.84
CA ALA A 890 6.09 -11.86 29.58
C ALA A 890 4.82 -11.81 28.70
N TYR A 891 4.71 -10.81 27.85
CA TYR A 891 3.62 -10.58 26.88
C TYR A 891 4.14 -9.78 25.67
N LEU A 892 3.27 -9.49 24.70
CA LEU A 892 3.59 -8.64 23.54
C LEU A 892 3.15 -7.18 23.77
N PRO A 893 4.05 -6.29 24.23
CA PRO A 893 3.67 -4.96 24.68
C PRO A 893 3.19 -4.03 23.56
N GLY A 894 3.69 -4.21 22.34
CA GLY A 894 3.28 -3.41 21.19
C GLY A 894 1.78 -3.54 20.87
N LEU A 895 1.17 -4.70 21.11
CA LEU A 895 -0.28 -4.88 20.90
C LEU A 895 -1.09 -4.08 21.93
N SER A 896 -0.71 -4.12 23.20
CA SER A 896 -1.32 -3.32 24.27
C SER A 896 -1.11 -1.81 24.06
N TYR A 897 0.02 -1.42 23.44
CA TYR A 897 0.33 -0.04 23.07
C TYR A 897 -0.66 0.53 22.05
N PHE A 898 -0.96 -0.23 20.99
CA PHE A 898 -1.83 0.22 19.89
C PHE A 898 -3.32 0.00 20.12
N HIS A 899 -3.72 -0.93 20.99
CA HIS A 899 -5.14 -1.29 21.19
C HIS A 899 -6.08 -0.08 21.36
N PRO A 900 -5.85 0.85 22.32
CA PRO A 900 -6.77 1.98 22.51
C PRO A 900 -6.77 3.01 21.36
N ALA A 901 -5.75 2.99 20.49
CA ALA A 901 -5.64 3.88 19.34
C ALA A 901 -6.10 3.26 18.01
N THR A 902 -6.49 1.98 18.02
CA THR A 902 -6.93 1.26 16.82
C THR A 902 -8.45 1.15 16.82
N PRO A 903 -9.17 1.98 16.04
CA PRO A 903 -10.63 2.01 16.09
C PRO A 903 -11.25 0.78 15.41
N ARG A 904 -12.46 0.42 15.86
CA ARG A 904 -13.28 -0.64 15.29
C ARG A 904 -14.06 -0.12 14.08
N ILE A 905 -13.37 0.08 12.97
CA ILE A 905 -13.93 0.51 11.67
C ILE A 905 -13.64 -0.55 10.60
N PRO A 906 -14.38 -0.57 9.47
CA PRO A 906 -14.03 -1.42 8.34
C PRO A 906 -12.58 -1.21 7.92
N VAL A 907 -11.88 -2.31 7.67
CA VAL A 907 -10.64 -2.25 6.91
C VAL A 907 -11.00 -1.94 5.47
N ASP A 908 -10.30 -0.97 4.89
CA ASP A 908 -10.64 -0.39 3.60
C ASP A 908 -9.35 -0.01 2.84
N ARG A 909 -9.49 0.39 1.59
CA ARG A 909 -8.44 1.00 0.74
C ARG A 909 -8.88 2.39 0.23
N GLY A 910 -9.79 3.05 0.93
CA GLY A 910 -10.37 4.31 0.47
C GLY A 910 -9.30 5.38 0.29
N THR A 911 -9.47 6.26 -0.69
CA THR A 911 -8.44 7.26 -1.05
C THR A 911 -8.66 8.60 -0.37
N HIS A 912 -8.98 8.56 0.92
CA HIS A 912 -9.22 9.74 1.73
C HIS A 912 -8.60 9.60 3.12
N ALA A 913 -8.27 10.71 3.77
CA ALA A 913 -7.52 10.69 5.04
C ALA A 913 -8.21 9.90 6.18
N LYS A 914 -9.54 9.78 6.14
CA LYS A 914 -10.33 9.00 7.13
C LYS A 914 -10.36 7.49 6.88
N ALA A 915 -9.85 7.01 5.75
CA ALA A 915 -9.85 5.60 5.39
C ALA A 915 -8.91 4.83 6.34
N SER A 916 -9.27 3.61 6.70
CA SER A 916 -8.44 2.72 7.52
C SER A 916 -7.03 2.55 6.94
N ALA A 917 -6.86 2.43 5.62
CA ALA A 917 -5.53 2.36 4.97
C ALA A 917 -4.62 3.56 5.27
N HIS A 918 -5.23 4.74 5.46
CA HIS A 918 -4.55 6.02 5.68
C HIS A 918 -4.60 6.50 7.13
N LEU A 919 -5.35 5.79 7.97
CA LEU A 919 -5.50 6.13 9.37
C LEU A 919 -4.16 6.00 10.09
N ILE A 920 -3.74 7.12 10.67
CA ILE A 920 -2.63 7.20 11.60
C ILE A 920 -3.23 7.13 13.02
N PRO A 921 -2.81 6.16 13.86
CA PRO A 921 -3.31 6.03 15.22
C PRO A 921 -3.17 7.34 15.99
N PRO A 922 -4.26 7.90 16.55
CA PRO A 922 -4.18 9.18 17.27
C PRO A 922 -3.22 9.05 18.44
N HIS A 923 -2.14 9.84 18.43
CA HIS A 923 -1.10 9.77 19.46
C HIS A 923 -1.66 9.86 20.88
N LEU A 924 -2.61 10.76 21.14
CA LEU A 924 -3.23 10.90 22.48
C LEU A 924 -3.99 9.65 22.94
N LYS A 925 -4.30 8.71 22.04
CA LYS A 925 -5.03 7.48 22.34
C LYS A 925 -4.13 6.26 22.48
N VAL A 926 -2.83 6.33 22.16
CA VAL A 926 -1.92 5.18 22.36
C VAL A 926 -1.63 4.98 23.84
N ASN A 927 -1.34 3.75 24.24
CA ASN A 927 -1.11 3.44 25.65
C ASN A 927 0.35 3.72 26.07
N HIS A 928 0.66 4.97 26.39
CA HIS A 928 2.01 5.35 26.85
C HIS A 928 2.48 4.59 28.09
N ASP A 929 1.57 4.11 28.95
CA ASP A 929 1.93 3.31 30.11
C ASP A 929 2.54 1.96 29.67
N ALA A 930 2.05 1.35 28.59
CA ALA A 930 2.64 0.12 28.03
C ALA A 930 4.09 0.33 27.58
N LYS A 931 4.38 1.48 26.95
CA LYS A 931 5.73 1.92 26.56
C LYS A 931 6.62 2.04 27.79
N HIS A 932 6.23 2.87 28.77
CA HIS A 932 7.04 3.13 29.96
C HIS A 932 7.33 1.88 30.80
N LEU A 933 6.36 0.98 30.95
CA LEU A 933 6.52 -0.23 31.75
C LEU A 933 7.41 -1.29 31.06
N SER A 934 7.31 -1.41 29.73
CA SER A 934 7.91 -2.53 28.99
C SER A 934 9.28 -2.26 28.40
N ILE A 935 9.60 -1.00 28.11
CA ILE A 935 10.91 -0.62 27.56
C ILE A 935 11.66 0.40 28.44
N GLY A 936 11.08 0.75 29.60
CA GLY A 936 11.64 1.71 30.55
C GLY A 936 11.17 3.15 30.36
N GLY A 937 11.48 4.01 31.33
CA GLY A 937 11.44 5.46 31.15
C GLY A 937 12.72 5.93 30.46
N HIS A 938 12.71 7.11 29.84
CA HIS A 938 13.87 7.68 29.12
C HIS A 938 15.15 7.44 29.90
N SER A 939 16.03 6.56 29.42
CA SER A 939 17.36 6.49 29.99
C SER A 939 18.02 7.83 29.70
N PHE A 940 18.55 8.46 30.74
CA PHE A 940 19.07 9.83 30.76
C PHE A 940 20.22 10.08 29.75
N VAL A 941 20.63 9.05 29.02
CA VAL A 941 21.88 8.94 28.27
C VAL A 941 21.79 9.52 26.85
N ASP A 942 20.60 9.58 26.23
CA ASP A 942 20.43 10.13 24.88
C ASP A 942 20.03 11.62 24.85
N MET A 943 19.68 12.21 26.01
CA MET A 943 19.14 13.57 26.08
C MET A 943 20.16 14.68 25.74
N LEU A 944 21.46 14.35 25.66
CA LEU A 944 22.53 15.34 25.50
C LEU A 944 23.20 15.35 24.11
N GLU A 945 23.12 14.25 23.34
CA GLU A 945 23.86 14.12 22.06
C GLU A 945 22.95 13.97 20.80
N GLY A 946 21.65 13.69 20.97
CA GLY A 946 20.69 13.50 19.88
C GLY A 946 19.90 14.76 19.49
N VAL A 947 19.16 14.68 18.38
CA VAL A 947 18.09 15.64 18.04
C VAL A 947 16.82 15.18 18.74
N ILE A 948 16.15 16.08 19.46
CA ILE A 948 14.96 15.74 20.27
C ILE A 948 13.75 16.53 19.80
N CYS A 949 12.65 15.84 19.52
CA CYS A 949 11.34 16.44 19.31
C CYS A 949 10.51 16.39 20.59
N ASN A 950 9.76 17.44 20.90
CA ASN A 950 8.78 17.43 22.01
C ASN A 950 7.47 16.69 21.69
N ARG A 951 7.43 15.97 20.57
CA ARG A 951 6.28 15.28 20.02
C ARG A 951 6.73 13.89 19.54
N ASP A 952 6.31 12.84 20.24
CA ASP A 952 6.71 11.45 19.95
C ASP A 952 6.19 10.94 18.59
N ASN A 953 5.17 11.61 18.03
CA ASN A 953 4.62 11.33 16.70
C ASN A 953 5.32 12.14 15.58
N VAL A 954 6.35 12.92 15.89
CA VAL A 954 7.21 13.54 14.87
C VAL A 954 8.59 12.91 14.92
N GLU A 955 8.92 12.22 13.85
CA GLU A 955 10.21 11.56 13.70
C GLU A 955 11.24 12.55 13.17
N ALA A 956 12.42 12.60 13.79
CA ALA A 956 13.54 13.47 13.42
C ALA A 956 14.78 12.63 13.10
N ASN A 957 14.89 12.23 11.83
CA ASN A 957 16.03 11.45 11.36
C ASN A 957 17.17 12.37 10.94
N VAL A 958 18.39 12.07 11.41
CA VAL A 958 19.58 12.90 11.13
C VAL A 958 20.50 12.17 10.17
N ILE A 959 20.82 12.82 9.06
CA ILE A 959 21.82 12.37 8.10
C ILE A 959 22.98 13.34 8.16
N ASP A 960 24.16 12.81 8.48
CA ASP A 960 25.41 13.56 8.57
C ASP A 960 26.28 13.28 7.34
N SER A 961 26.92 14.32 6.81
CA SER A 961 27.83 14.24 5.67
C SER A 961 28.97 15.25 5.81
N PRO A 962 30.06 15.11 5.03
CA PRO A 962 31.08 16.16 4.92
C PRO A 962 30.54 17.52 4.43
N LYS A 963 29.41 17.53 3.70
CA LYS A 963 28.78 18.74 3.14
C LYS A 963 27.80 19.44 4.10
N GLY A 964 27.57 18.86 5.28
CA GLY A 964 26.58 19.34 6.25
C GLY A 964 25.73 18.22 6.83
N SER A 965 24.74 18.60 7.64
CA SER A 965 23.77 17.68 8.22
C SER A 965 22.37 18.07 7.78
N VAL A 966 21.49 17.09 7.60
CA VAL A 966 20.05 17.33 7.38
C VAL A 966 19.24 16.58 8.42
N ILE A 967 18.23 17.26 8.97
CA ILE A 967 17.25 16.67 9.88
C ILE A 967 15.95 16.54 9.09
N ILE A 968 15.59 15.31 8.78
CA ILE A 968 14.34 14.95 8.12
C ILE A 968 13.26 14.84 9.18
N LEU A 969 12.23 15.70 9.08
CA LEU A 969 11.10 15.75 9.99
C LEU A 969 9.87 15.17 9.30
N THR A 970 9.32 14.09 9.86
CA THR A 970 8.09 13.43 9.35
C THR A 970 7.03 13.39 10.43
N ASN A 971 5.84 13.93 10.14
CA ASN A 971 4.72 13.97 11.08
C ASN A 971 3.77 12.77 10.91
N TRP A 972 3.85 11.84 11.85
CA TRP A 972 2.98 10.67 12.01
C TRP A 972 1.84 10.93 13.00
N GLY A 973 1.32 12.16 13.04
CA GLY A 973 0.21 12.57 13.92
C GLY A 973 -1.16 12.68 13.28
N GLY A 974 -1.26 12.59 11.95
CA GLY A 974 -2.52 12.74 11.21
C GLY A 974 -3.10 14.16 11.19
N GLN A 975 -2.48 15.12 11.89
CA GLN A 975 -2.84 16.54 11.95
C GLN A 975 -1.56 17.39 12.00
N PRO A 976 -1.59 18.66 11.54
CA PRO A 976 -0.43 19.54 11.63
C PRO A 976 0.08 19.68 13.07
N SER A 977 1.39 19.53 13.27
CA SER A 977 2.08 19.76 14.54
C SER A 977 2.47 21.23 14.66
N LYS A 978 1.60 22.01 15.32
CA LYS A 978 1.83 23.43 15.59
C LYS A 978 2.79 23.63 16.76
N GLY A 979 3.71 24.59 16.64
CA GLY A 979 4.70 24.90 17.67
C GLY A 979 5.61 23.72 18.02
N LEU A 980 5.93 22.87 17.03
CA LEU A 980 6.87 21.77 17.19
C LEU A 980 8.22 22.32 17.65
N VAL A 981 8.76 21.75 18.72
CA VAL A 981 10.07 22.10 19.25
C VAL A 981 11.05 21.00 18.87
N VAL A 982 12.08 21.38 18.11
CA VAL A 982 13.23 20.52 17.79
C VAL A 982 14.44 21.07 18.54
N LYS A 983 15.04 20.25 19.40
CA LYS A 983 16.29 20.57 20.10
C LYS A 983 17.46 19.94 19.37
N LEU A 984 18.45 20.76 19.04
CA LEU A 984 19.69 20.37 18.38
C LEU A 984 20.79 20.04 19.40
N PRO A 985 21.64 19.05 19.11
CA PRO A 985 22.85 18.81 19.89
C PRO A 985 23.87 19.94 19.71
N LYS A 986 24.81 20.05 20.66
CA LYS A 986 25.75 21.17 20.77
C LYS A 986 26.51 21.46 19.46
N HIS A 987 26.98 20.43 18.75
CA HIS A 987 27.75 20.60 17.51
C HIS A 987 26.93 21.07 16.30
N LEU A 988 25.59 21.01 16.38
CA LEU A 988 24.69 21.53 15.35
C LEU A 988 24.13 22.92 15.70
N LYS A 989 24.30 23.35 16.96
CA LYS A 989 23.69 24.56 17.51
C LYS A 989 24.03 25.83 16.74
N ASP A 990 25.23 25.94 16.19
CA ASP A 990 25.74 27.18 15.58
C ASP A 990 25.82 27.09 14.04
N LYS A 991 25.46 25.95 13.44
CA LYS A 991 25.45 25.79 11.97
C LYS A 991 24.41 26.69 11.31
N LYS A 992 24.67 27.14 10.08
CA LYS A 992 23.69 27.90 9.29
C LYS A 992 22.53 26.97 8.95
N MET A 993 21.31 27.39 9.28
CA MET A 993 20.13 26.54 9.11
C MET A 993 19.13 27.16 8.14
N THR A 994 18.61 26.33 7.24
CA THR A 994 17.47 26.67 6.37
C THR A 994 16.44 25.55 6.37
N ARG A 995 15.20 25.88 6.05
CA ARG A 995 14.11 24.91 5.90
C ARG A 995 13.83 24.67 4.42
N ALA A 996 13.73 23.41 4.00
CA ALA A 996 13.58 23.06 2.58
C ALA A 996 12.32 23.68 1.95
N SER A 997 11.18 23.63 2.66
CA SER A 997 9.93 24.27 2.21
C SER A 997 9.98 25.81 2.21
N GLY A 998 10.95 26.42 2.88
CA GLY A 998 11.01 27.88 3.06
C GLY A 998 10.03 28.46 4.06
N LYS A 999 9.18 27.63 4.67
CA LYS A 999 8.27 28.07 5.73
C LYS A 999 9.06 28.65 6.92
N PRO A 1000 8.47 29.58 7.69
CA PRO A 1000 9.17 30.20 8.82
C PRO A 1000 9.48 29.20 9.93
N PHE A 1001 10.48 29.54 10.74
CA PHE A 1001 10.82 28.91 12.01
C PHE A 1001 11.45 29.95 12.94
N GLN A 1002 11.35 29.75 14.24
CA GLN A 1002 12.07 30.52 15.26
C GLN A 1002 13.27 29.72 15.76
N ARG A 1003 14.39 30.39 16.01
CA ARG A 1003 15.62 29.77 16.53
C ARG A 1003 16.15 30.56 17.71
N ASN A 1004 16.38 29.87 18.83
CA ASN A 1004 17.13 30.38 19.96
C ASN A 1004 18.23 29.36 20.32
N GLY A 1005 19.43 29.59 19.82
CA GLY A 1005 20.54 28.63 19.91
C GLY A 1005 20.17 27.29 19.30
N GLY A 1006 20.12 26.24 20.15
CA GLY A 1006 19.82 24.88 19.73
C GLY A 1006 18.32 24.56 19.74
N ARG A 1007 17.47 25.49 20.17
CA ARG A 1007 16.02 25.31 20.21
C ARG A 1007 15.39 25.90 18.96
N ILE A 1008 14.76 25.05 18.15
CA ILE A 1008 14.00 25.42 16.95
C ILE A 1008 12.51 25.26 17.25
N VAL A 1009 11.71 26.25 16.91
CA VAL A 1009 10.23 26.19 16.99
C VAL A 1009 9.66 26.42 15.59
N LEU A 1010 8.82 25.50 15.11
CA LEU A 1010 8.23 25.58 13.78
C LEU A 1010 6.87 24.88 13.73
N ASP A 1011 6.09 25.19 12.70
CA ASP A 1011 4.90 24.41 12.36
C ASP A 1011 5.24 23.36 11.29
N LEU A 1012 4.91 22.11 11.57
CA LEU A 1012 5.11 20.98 10.65
C LEU A 1012 3.77 20.39 10.26
N ASP A 1013 3.46 20.43 8.97
CA ASP A 1013 2.24 19.82 8.44
C ASP A 1013 2.43 18.32 8.22
N VAL A 1014 2.92 17.92 7.05
CA VAL A 1014 3.17 16.51 6.71
C VAL A 1014 4.63 16.11 6.94
N ALA A 1015 5.57 16.78 6.26
CA ALA A 1015 6.99 16.51 6.35
C ALA A 1015 7.82 17.68 5.81
N ASP A 1016 9.07 17.81 6.28
CA ASP A 1016 10.03 18.84 5.88
C ASP A 1016 11.48 18.43 6.20
N ALA A 1017 12.44 19.26 5.80
CA ALA A 1017 13.86 19.08 6.13
C ALA A 1017 14.48 20.37 6.67
N LEU A 1018 15.19 20.26 7.79
CA LEU A 1018 16.10 21.29 8.28
C LEU A 1018 17.50 20.99 7.74
N ILE A 1019 18.04 21.92 6.96
CA ILE A 1019 19.35 21.81 6.30
C ILE A 1019 20.34 22.62 7.12
N LEU A 1020 21.40 21.98 7.63
CA LEU A 1020 22.43 22.59 8.48
C LEU A 1020 23.79 22.51 7.77
N ARG A 1021 24.30 23.66 7.34
CA ARG A 1021 25.63 23.78 6.71
C ARG A 1021 26.59 24.50 7.64
#